data_AF-A0AAW7DM28-F1
#
_entry.id   AF-A0AAW7DM28-F1
#
_cell.length_a   1.000
_cell.length_b   1.000
_cell.length_c   1.000
_cell.angle_alpha   90.00
_cell.angle_beta   90.00
_cell.angle_gamma   90.00
#
_symmetry.space_group_name_H-M   'P 1'
#
loop_
_entity.id
_entity.type
_entity.pdbx_description
1 polymer ?
#
loop_
_entity_poly.entity_id
_entity_poly.type
_entity_poly.pdbx_seq_one_letter_code
_entity_poly.pdbx_strand_id
1 'polypeptide(L)'
;MNENRLNNDNFKSSNSFYLINHSRMKYIYLLALYFCSITTFAQSKLETAIKSLNTNYAQEKVYLLFDKEDYIAGDNIWFKAYTLNGYKPSLISTNLIVELYDKDKKLMDRKLVPIVNGESDGTLNTKNENEEGIYFVRAYTTYMTFFSEEFQHINQVKIFNPNSKLKLVPNPNLKWNAKAFAEGGNFIQNQTTKFAVRLKSDGDLPKKWNGFVFEKNNPANKITTFNNLDENVATFALRAEEGKSYQVQLNDEKGNQQIIDLPEAKKDGILMKVVRNSKDIVIQLKSINQENPLLNYKIIGTINNELVMSSQIVKSVESVSTYVPKEVLDNDKGILNIAIFDANDIQVANRLIFINPKETYKKPEISFETTTNPRELNTIKVKYPEEINFSAVIKDQKNNNDDNLISAMLLTRDFSSKINHPTQYFKNNEFSENLDALLITEKWKRFNWEDLVVGNIVKPTIDNERRYLSYKVKAYNNGRELSNASLSIIYKMQNNGKEFATLDTDYEGNFEMNNLFYYGPMAMNYFLNSENGKSANNGTLTLSVVPNYKSTSYKSKLPATPYLLEEITNKEEVEKQNTYKQNIKIINDKSIRLKEVVVKADKKSKTEKLNEELSGGMFKNINETVIDFVNESQPIEGYTNIMDFLAGRVAGLTVSNGVPKIRNSEVAIYWNEMKMTSDNLTSINPRDIAMVKIFKGAGLLGNAIAIYSKRGSDAPVDNTPMLPNNLIQIGGYNQSLPYFSNDDYESLYNDVPNDIRSTLFWNPNLYTAPGENTEIEYFNNDKPKDYQLTVIGFDEKGNPVYYEGRIN
;
A
#
# COMPACT_ATOMS: atom_id res chain seq x y z
N MET A 1 94.52 69.20 21.81
CA MET A 1 95.31 68.79 20.64
C MET A 1 94.64 67.55 20.07
N ASN A 2 94.06 67.69 18.88
CA ASN A 2 93.70 66.68 17.87
C ASN A 2 92.97 65.38 18.25
N GLU A 3 91.76 65.24 17.67
CA GLU A 3 91.31 64.15 16.73
C GLU A 3 91.46 62.67 17.17
N ASN A 4 90.52 61.73 16.97
CA ASN A 4 89.43 61.52 16.01
C ASN A 4 88.49 60.39 16.55
N ARG A 5 87.15 60.54 16.59
CA ARG A 5 86.10 60.16 15.59
C ARG A 5 85.83 58.63 15.47
N LEU A 6 84.63 58.13 15.89
CA LEU A 6 83.36 57.94 15.12
C LEU A 6 83.54 56.95 13.93
N ASN A 7 82.70 55.96 13.61
CA ASN A 7 81.33 55.55 13.96
C ASN A 7 81.13 54.16 13.30
N ASN A 8 80.62 53.11 13.97
CA ASN A 8 80.09 51.93 13.28
C ASN A 8 79.22 51.02 14.17
N ASP A 9 77.97 51.41 14.38
CA ASP A 9 76.88 50.52 14.79
C ASP A 9 75.75 50.67 13.77
N ASN A 10 75.86 49.95 12.65
CA ASN A 10 74.81 49.84 11.64
C ASN A 10 74.87 48.45 11.00
N PHE A 11 74.57 47.42 11.79
CA PHE A 11 74.31 46.07 11.29
C PHE A 11 73.17 45.41 12.08
N LYS A 12 72.00 46.06 12.13
CA LYS A 12 70.77 45.48 12.70
C LYS A 12 69.49 46.23 12.30
N SER A 13 69.25 46.46 11.00
CA SER A 13 67.97 47.07 10.58
C SER A 13 67.30 46.49 9.33
N SER A 14 67.88 45.52 8.62
CA SER A 14 67.25 44.99 7.39
C SER A 14 66.38 43.73 7.57
N ASN A 15 66.52 42.96 8.67
CA ASN A 15 65.70 41.74 8.88
C ASN A 15 64.42 41.97 9.71
N SER A 16 64.31 43.09 10.42
CA SER A 16 63.15 43.38 11.26
C SER A 16 61.94 43.86 10.45
N PHE A 17 62.15 44.50 9.30
CA PHE A 17 61.06 45.02 8.45
C PHE A 17 60.39 43.93 7.59
N TYR A 18 61.13 42.89 7.17
CA TYR A 18 60.57 41.77 6.40
C TYR A 18 59.73 40.80 7.25
N LEU A 19 60.11 40.56 8.51
CA LEU A 19 59.37 39.69 9.43
C LEU A 19 58.07 40.34 9.95
N ILE A 20 58.05 41.67 10.13
CA ILE A 20 56.84 42.38 10.59
C ILE A 20 55.76 42.42 9.50
N ASN A 21 56.14 42.56 8.21
CA ASN A 21 55.18 42.53 7.10
C ASN A 21 54.60 41.13 6.82
N HIS A 22 55.38 40.06 6.98
CA HIS A 22 54.86 38.69 6.84
C HIS A 22 53.90 38.30 7.98
N SER A 23 54.15 38.76 9.21
CA SER A 23 53.24 38.49 10.32
C SER A 23 51.90 39.22 10.14
N ARG A 24 51.93 40.51 9.75
CA ARG A 24 50.71 41.30 9.48
C ARG A 24 49.90 40.76 8.31
N MET A 25 50.55 40.30 7.24
CA MET A 25 49.88 39.61 6.13
C MET A 25 49.24 38.29 6.56
N LYS A 26 49.89 37.48 7.42
CA LYS A 26 49.27 36.26 7.98
C LYS A 26 48.03 36.56 8.81
N TYR A 27 48.03 37.63 9.61
CA TYR A 27 46.85 38.04 10.38
C TYR A 27 45.72 38.56 9.48
N ILE A 28 46.03 39.26 8.38
CA ILE A 28 45.04 39.70 7.38
C ILE A 28 44.45 38.50 6.64
N TYR A 29 45.26 37.50 6.27
CA TYR A 29 44.77 36.25 5.67
C TYR A 29 43.93 35.42 6.65
N LEU A 30 44.31 35.36 7.94
CA LEU A 30 43.52 34.71 8.98
C LEU A 30 42.21 35.45 9.27
N LEU A 31 42.21 36.80 9.27
CA LEU A 31 40.99 37.61 9.38
C LEU A 31 40.10 37.47 8.15
N ALA A 32 40.68 37.39 6.94
CA ALA A 32 39.94 37.15 5.70
C ALA A 32 39.36 35.73 5.65
N LEU A 33 40.09 34.71 6.13
CA LEU A 33 39.58 33.34 6.32
C LEU A 33 38.51 33.28 7.42
N TYR A 34 38.66 34.05 8.50
CA TYR A 34 37.66 34.15 9.56
C TYR A 34 36.39 34.85 9.04
N PHE A 35 36.50 35.94 8.28
CA PHE A 35 35.37 36.59 7.61
C PHE A 35 34.74 35.73 6.50
N CYS A 36 35.53 34.95 5.73
CA CYS A 36 35.01 33.93 4.79
C CYS A 36 34.33 32.76 5.51
N SER A 37 34.74 32.44 6.74
CA SER A 37 34.04 31.44 7.55
C SER A 37 32.75 31.99 8.16
N ILE A 38 32.65 33.30 8.42
CA ILE A 38 31.41 33.93 8.91
C ILE A 38 30.36 34.03 7.78
N THR A 39 30.77 34.23 6.52
CA THR A 39 29.84 34.22 5.38
C THR A 39 29.33 32.84 5.00
N THR A 40 29.95 31.75 5.48
CA THR A 40 29.50 30.37 5.24
C THR A 40 28.50 29.84 6.28
N PHE A 41 28.17 30.63 7.32
CA PHE A 41 27.18 30.27 8.35
C PHE A 41 25.90 31.14 8.38
N ALA A 42 25.74 32.08 7.44
CA ALA A 42 24.55 32.94 7.38
C ALA A 42 23.40 32.33 6.55
N GLN A 43 23.06 31.05 6.77
CA GLN A 43 21.88 30.47 6.13
C GLN A 43 20.62 31.09 6.74
N SER A 44 19.74 31.69 5.94
CA SER A 44 18.50 32.27 6.46
C SER A 44 17.59 31.18 7.04
N LYS A 45 16.74 31.52 8.01
CA LYS A 45 15.78 30.56 8.60
C LYS A 45 14.89 29.92 7.53
N LEU A 46 14.51 30.72 6.53
CA LEU A 46 13.75 30.24 5.38
C LEU A 46 14.53 29.23 4.51
N GLU A 47 15.83 29.43 4.28
CA GLU A 47 16.65 28.45 3.55
C GLU A 47 16.77 27.12 4.30
N THR A 48 16.93 27.16 5.64
CA THR A 48 16.89 25.95 6.46
C THR A 48 15.52 25.27 6.41
N ALA A 49 14.43 26.04 6.46
CA ALA A 49 13.07 25.55 6.31
C ALA A 49 12.86 24.84 4.96
N ILE A 50 13.29 25.44 3.85
CA ILE A 50 13.20 24.86 2.50
C ILE A 50 14.02 23.56 2.41
N LYS A 51 15.26 23.56 2.92
CA LYS A 51 16.08 22.35 2.95
C LYS A 51 15.42 21.23 3.74
N SER A 52 14.81 21.56 4.88
CA SER A 52 14.07 20.60 5.69
C SER A 52 12.83 20.07 4.97
N LEU A 53 12.10 20.95 4.28
CA LEU A 53 10.93 20.57 3.51
C LEU A 53 11.29 19.53 2.44
N ASN A 54 12.29 19.82 1.61
CA ASN A 54 12.77 18.92 0.56
C ASN A 54 13.25 17.56 1.10
N THR A 55 13.80 17.51 2.32
CA THR A 55 14.44 16.30 2.86
C THR A 55 13.51 15.45 3.74
N ASN A 56 12.61 16.07 4.50
CA ASN A 56 11.84 15.40 5.54
C ASN A 56 10.34 15.33 5.27
N TYR A 57 9.83 16.00 4.23
CA TYR A 57 8.39 16.11 3.96
C TYR A 57 8.01 15.52 2.59
N ALA A 58 8.63 14.40 2.20
CA ALA A 58 8.19 13.66 1.01
C ALA A 58 6.69 13.36 1.12
N GLN A 59 5.97 13.48 0.00
CA GLN A 59 4.51 13.53 0.02
C GLN A 59 3.91 12.20 -0.38
N GLU A 60 3.86 11.27 0.57
CA GLU A 60 3.21 9.98 0.30
C GLU A 60 1.68 10.12 0.28
N LYS A 61 1.06 9.49 -0.72
CA LYS A 61 -0.38 9.47 -1.01
C LYS A 61 -0.81 8.03 -1.28
N VAL A 62 -2.04 7.69 -0.96
CA VAL A 62 -2.64 6.39 -1.33
C VAL A 62 -3.92 6.64 -2.11
N TYR A 63 -4.09 5.91 -3.21
CA TYR A 63 -5.34 5.77 -3.95
C TYR A 63 -5.79 4.31 -3.93
N LEU A 64 -7.07 4.06 -3.73
CA LEU A 64 -7.68 2.73 -3.77
C LEU A 64 -8.63 2.65 -4.97
N LEU A 65 -8.40 1.68 -5.84
CA LEU A 65 -9.37 1.19 -6.81
C LEU A 65 -10.12 0.02 -6.18
N PHE A 66 -11.45 0.04 -6.23
CA PHE A 66 -12.31 -1.03 -5.73
C PHE A 66 -12.99 -1.77 -6.89
N ASP A 67 -13.36 -3.03 -6.65
CA ASP A 67 -14.12 -3.85 -7.60
C ASP A 67 -15.50 -3.26 -7.91
N LYS A 68 -16.13 -2.62 -6.92
CA LYS A 68 -17.43 -1.91 -7.01
C LYS A 68 -17.55 -0.83 -5.92
N GLU A 69 -18.65 -0.11 -5.94
CA GLU A 69 -18.91 1.01 -5.00
C GLU A 69 -19.89 0.64 -3.88
N ASP A 70 -20.81 -0.27 -4.17
CA ASP A 70 -21.88 -0.68 -3.27
C ASP A 70 -21.77 -2.19 -3.01
N TYR A 71 -21.89 -2.57 -1.74
CA TYR A 71 -21.70 -3.92 -1.24
C TYR A 71 -22.92 -4.40 -0.48
N ILE A 72 -23.06 -5.72 -0.35
CA ILE A 72 -24.02 -6.36 0.56
C ILE A 72 -23.30 -6.91 1.78
N ALA A 73 -23.94 -6.85 2.96
CA ALA A 73 -23.43 -7.46 4.18
C ALA A 73 -23.11 -8.96 3.97
N GLY A 74 -21.82 -9.31 4.13
CA GLY A 74 -21.24 -10.61 3.83
C GLY A 74 -20.33 -10.62 2.59
N ASP A 75 -20.33 -9.55 1.78
CA ASP A 75 -19.45 -9.40 0.63
C ASP A 75 -17.99 -9.19 1.04
N ASN A 76 -17.10 -9.56 0.12
CA ASN A 76 -15.72 -9.16 0.12
C ASN A 76 -15.58 -7.82 -0.64
N ILE A 77 -14.70 -6.95 -0.15
CA ILE A 77 -14.33 -5.67 -0.76
C ILE A 77 -12.92 -5.85 -1.33
N TRP A 78 -12.80 -6.09 -2.63
CA TRP A 78 -11.50 -6.20 -3.27
C TRP A 78 -10.97 -4.81 -3.60
N PHE A 79 -9.67 -4.63 -3.39
CA PHE A 79 -9.01 -3.37 -3.69
C PHE A 79 -7.64 -3.58 -4.32
N LYS A 80 -7.27 -2.64 -5.18
CA LYS A 80 -5.90 -2.37 -5.61
C LYS A 80 -5.51 -1.00 -5.06
N ALA A 81 -4.35 -0.91 -4.44
CA ALA A 81 -3.81 0.31 -3.88
C ALA A 81 -2.61 0.79 -4.70
N TYR A 82 -2.56 2.09 -4.93
CA TYR A 82 -1.43 2.79 -5.52
C TYR A 82 -0.90 3.79 -4.48
N THR A 83 0.29 3.50 -3.97
CA THR A 83 1.04 4.36 -3.06
C THR A 83 1.99 5.21 -3.89
N LEU A 84 1.81 6.53 -3.83
CA LEU A 84 2.55 7.50 -4.64
C LEU A 84 3.43 8.38 -3.74
N ASN A 85 4.61 8.77 -4.21
CA ASN A 85 5.37 9.90 -3.69
C ASN A 85 5.21 11.07 -4.65
N GLY A 86 4.39 12.05 -4.28
CA GLY A 86 3.97 13.11 -5.19
C GLY A 86 3.10 12.59 -6.33
N TYR A 87 3.69 12.45 -7.51
CA TYR A 87 3.00 12.07 -8.75
C TYR A 87 3.61 10.85 -9.44
N LYS A 88 4.41 10.07 -8.70
CA LYS A 88 5.04 8.82 -9.14
C LYS A 88 4.83 7.73 -8.09
N PRO A 89 4.91 6.44 -8.46
CA PRO A 89 4.91 5.34 -7.49
C PRO A 89 5.95 5.56 -6.37
N SER A 90 5.54 5.34 -5.12
CA SER A 90 6.41 5.53 -3.96
C SER A 90 7.38 4.37 -3.83
N LEU A 91 8.65 4.71 -3.57
CA LEU A 91 9.68 3.79 -3.13
C LEU A 91 10.05 4.01 -1.65
N ILE A 92 9.27 4.78 -0.90
CA ILE A 92 9.53 5.08 0.51
C ILE A 92 9.02 3.92 1.38
N SER A 93 7.72 3.66 1.30
CA SER A 93 7.06 2.62 2.09
C SER A 93 6.90 1.31 1.32
N THR A 94 6.98 0.22 2.06
CA THR A 94 6.90 -1.19 1.59
C THR A 94 5.78 -1.97 2.27
N ASN A 95 5.06 -1.34 3.21
CA ASN A 95 3.96 -1.91 3.97
C ASN A 95 2.78 -0.95 3.95
N LEU A 96 1.61 -1.44 3.52
CA LEU A 96 0.35 -0.70 3.53
C LEU A 96 -0.60 -1.32 4.55
N ILE A 97 -1.21 -0.49 5.38
CA ILE A 97 -2.27 -0.87 6.30
C ILE A 97 -3.59 -0.37 5.72
N VAL A 98 -4.57 -1.28 5.59
CA VAL A 98 -5.92 -0.98 5.13
C VAL A 98 -6.91 -1.42 6.19
N GLU A 99 -7.80 -0.52 6.62
CA GLU A 99 -8.73 -0.72 7.73
C GLU A 99 -10.16 -0.43 7.28
N LEU A 100 -11.12 -1.22 7.74
CA LEU A 100 -12.56 -0.99 7.55
C LEU A 100 -13.19 -0.57 8.88
N TYR A 101 -13.87 0.57 8.89
CA TYR A 101 -14.61 1.10 10.03
C TYR A 101 -16.10 1.19 9.75
N ASP A 102 -16.93 0.99 10.77
CA ASP A 102 -18.36 1.36 10.71
C ASP A 102 -18.58 2.86 11.00
N LYS A 103 -19.84 3.29 10.96
CA LYS A 103 -20.26 4.68 11.22
C LYS A 103 -19.90 5.19 12.63
N ASP A 104 -19.77 4.28 13.60
CA ASP A 104 -19.42 4.59 14.99
C ASP A 104 -17.90 4.50 15.22
N LYS A 105 -17.12 4.37 14.13
CA LYS A 105 -15.66 4.23 14.12
C LYS A 105 -15.16 2.97 14.82
N LYS A 106 -15.97 1.91 14.86
CA LYS A 106 -15.52 0.58 15.29
C LYS A 106 -14.71 -0.07 14.16
N LEU A 107 -13.52 -0.56 14.49
CA LEU A 107 -12.69 -1.31 13.54
C LEU A 107 -13.32 -2.67 13.27
N MET A 108 -13.70 -2.93 12.03
CA MET A 108 -14.36 -4.15 11.57
C MET A 108 -13.37 -5.16 11.00
N ASP A 109 -12.39 -4.70 10.23
CA ASP A 109 -11.34 -5.51 9.62
C ASP A 109 -10.07 -4.68 9.41
N ARG A 110 -8.91 -5.33 9.35
CA ARG A 110 -7.60 -4.72 9.09
C ARG A 110 -6.74 -5.68 8.28
N LYS A 111 -6.18 -5.19 7.18
CA LYS A 111 -5.20 -5.89 6.36
C LYS A 111 -3.85 -5.16 6.36
N LEU A 112 -2.78 -5.94 6.44
CA LEU A 112 -1.41 -5.53 6.15
C LEU A 112 -1.01 -6.17 4.82
N VAL A 113 -0.71 -5.37 3.80
CA VAL A 113 -0.34 -5.84 2.46
C VAL A 113 1.02 -5.27 2.05
N PRO A 114 1.83 -6.01 1.27
CA PRO A 114 3.13 -5.54 0.84
C PRO A 114 2.96 -4.51 -0.27
N ILE A 115 3.80 -3.47 -0.28
CA ILE A 115 3.91 -2.53 -1.39
C ILE A 115 5.09 -2.98 -2.25
N VAL A 116 4.82 -3.29 -3.51
CA VAL A 116 5.82 -3.63 -4.53
C VAL A 116 5.69 -2.62 -5.67
N ASN A 117 6.75 -1.87 -5.96
CA ASN A 117 6.75 -0.79 -6.97
C ASN A 117 5.61 0.22 -6.80
N GLY A 118 5.28 0.58 -5.56
CA GLY A 118 4.17 1.48 -5.24
C GLY A 118 2.78 0.86 -5.36
N GLU A 119 2.67 -0.45 -5.59
CA GLU A 119 1.39 -1.15 -5.75
C GLU A 119 1.16 -2.19 -4.66
N SER A 120 -0.10 -2.37 -4.28
CA SER A 120 -0.56 -3.47 -3.43
C SER A 120 -1.96 -3.91 -3.84
N ASP A 121 -2.35 -5.13 -3.51
CA ASP A 121 -3.74 -5.58 -3.62
C ASP A 121 -4.17 -6.37 -2.39
N GLY A 122 -5.47 -6.46 -2.17
CA GLY A 122 -6.02 -7.14 -1.01
C GLY A 122 -7.54 -7.20 -1.03
N THR A 123 -8.08 -7.75 0.06
CA THR A 123 -9.52 -7.91 0.25
C THR A 123 -9.88 -7.60 1.70
N LEU A 124 -10.85 -6.71 1.93
CA LEU A 124 -11.48 -6.52 3.24
C LEU A 124 -12.73 -7.40 3.33
N ASN A 125 -13.01 -7.95 4.50
CA ASN A 125 -14.13 -8.85 4.70
C ASN A 125 -15.26 -8.14 5.45
N THR A 126 -16.49 -8.24 4.94
CA THR A 126 -17.70 -7.88 5.69
C THR A 126 -18.38 -9.16 6.20
N LYS A 127 -19.24 -9.01 7.22
CA LYS A 127 -19.99 -10.10 7.84
C LYS A 127 -21.47 -9.98 7.51
N ASN A 128 -22.20 -11.09 7.55
CA ASN A 128 -23.64 -11.10 7.28
C ASN A 128 -24.45 -10.26 8.28
N GLU A 129 -23.91 -10.06 9.49
CA GLU A 129 -24.53 -9.30 10.57
C GLU A 129 -24.23 -7.79 10.50
N ASN A 130 -23.39 -7.35 9.56
CA ASN A 130 -23.10 -5.93 9.39
C ASN A 130 -24.38 -5.13 9.13
N GLU A 131 -24.59 -4.07 9.90
CA GLU A 131 -25.75 -3.19 9.73
C GLU A 131 -25.71 -2.47 8.37
N GLU A 132 -26.89 -2.16 7.83
CA GLU A 132 -27.01 -1.31 6.64
C GLU A 132 -26.50 0.10 6.95
N GLY A 133 -25.61 0.64 6.12
CA GLY A 133 -25.00 1.94 6.38
C GLY A 133 -23.80 2.29 5.51
N ILE A 134 -23.18 3.42 5.85
CA ILE A 134 -21.89 3.85 5.30
C ILE A 134 -20.77 3.36 6.18
N TYR A 135 -19.78 2.74 5.53
CA TYR A 135 -18.54 2.28 6.14
C TYR A 135 -17.36 3.04 5.53
N PHE A 136 -16.23 3.03 6.23
CA PHE A 136 -15.07 3.85 5.89
C PHE A 136 -13.85 2.96 5.73
N VAL A 137 -13.28 2.94 4.52
CA VAL A 137 -12.02 2.26 4.23
C VAL A 137 -10.88 3.27 4.37
N ARG A 138 -10.02 3.07 5.37
CA ARG A 138 -8.82 3.88 5.61
C ARG A 138 -7.58 3.16 5.12
N ALA A 139 -6.71 3.81 4.35
CA ALA A 139 -5.42 3.25 3.94
C ALA A 139 -4.27 4.22 4.22
N TYR A 140 -3.19 3.69 4.81
CA TYR A 140 -2.01 4.46 5.17
C TYR A 140 -0.76 3.59 5.33
N THR A 141 0.39 4.21 5.21
CA THR A 141 1.70 3.59 5.50
C THR A 141 2.24 4.06 6.84
N THR A 142 3.29 3.40 7.34
CA THR A 142 3.98 3.89 8.56
C THR A 142 4.56 5.30 8.36
N TYR A 143 5.08 5.62 7.17
CA TYR A 143 5.63 6.95 6.88
C TYR A 143 4.56 8.06 7.00
N MET A 144 3.33 7.80 6.55
CA MET A 144 2.23 8.75 6.69
C MET A 144 1.83 9.03 8.15
N THR A 145 2.24 8.19 9.12
CA THR A 145 1.91 8.41 10.55
C THR A 145 2.74 9.52 11.21
N PHE A 146 3.80 10.00 10.55
CA PHE A 146 4.57 11.17 11.00
C PHE A 146 3.88 12.50 10.70
N PHE A 147 2.85 12.50 9.85
CA PHE A 147 2.15 13.70 9.39
C PHE A 147 0.67 13.66 9.79
N SER A 148 -0.06 14.72 9.43
CA SER A 148 -1.50 14.82 9.69
C SER A 148 -2.28 13.65 9.08
N GLU A 149 -3.11 13.01 9.90
CA GLU A 149 -3.98 11.91 9.45
C GLU A 149 -5.11 12.38 8.51
N GLU A 150 -5.34 13.69 8.35
CA GLU A 150 -6.27 14.24 7.33
C GLU A 150 -5.85 13.88 5.90
N PHE A 151 -4.58 13.53 5.67
CA PHE A 151 -4.05 13.13 4.37
C PHE A 151 -3.90 11.62 4.20
N GLN A 152 -4.34 10.84 5.19
CA GLN A 152 -4.48 9.41 5.02
C GLN A 152 -5.73 9.14 4.17
N HIS A 153 -5.65 8.13 3.31
CA HIS A 153 -6.73 7.85 2.39
C HIS A 153 -7.94 7.35 3.17
N ILE A 154 -9.12 7.93 2.91
CA ILE A 154 -10.40 7.46 3.44
C ILE A 154 -11.45 7.50 2.32
N ASN A 155 -12.05 6.35 2.04
CA ASN A 155 -13.17 6.21 1.11
C ASN A 155 -14.42 5.74 1.86
N GLN A 156 -15.58 6.26 1.45
CA GLN A 156 -16.88 5.77 1.92
C GLN A 156 -17.32 4.62 1.02
N VAL A 157 -17.78 3.52 1.62
CA VAL A 157 -18.40 2.40 0.92
C VAL A 157 -19.79 2.15 1.49
N LYS A 158 -20.76 1.87 0.61
CA LYS A 158 -22.13 1.58 1.03
C LYS A 158 -22.25 0.08 1.27
N ILE A 159 -22.74 -0.31 2.44
CA ILE A 159 -23.07 -1.70 2.74
C ILE A 159 -24.57 -1.76 2.98
N PHE A 160 -25.26 -2.49 2.12
CA PHE A 160 -26.67 -2.79 2.27
C PHE A 160 -26.86 -4.10 3.03
N ASN A 161 -27.92 -4.20 3.83
CA ASN A 161 -28.27 -5.43 4.50
C ASN A 161 -29.76 -5.76 4.24
N PRO A 162 -30.06 -6.80 3.43
CA PRO A 162 -31.43 -7.21 3.13
C PRO A 162 -32.27 -7.58 4.36
N ASN A 163 -31.63 -7.90 5.49
CA ASN A 163 -32.29 -8.22 6.76
C ASN A 163 -32.45 -6.98 7.67
N SER A 164 -31.99 -5.80 7.24
CA SER A 164 -32.12 -4.57 8.01
C SER A 164 -33.59 -4.14 8.10
N LYS A 165 -33.95 -3.49 9.22
CA LYS A 165 -35.24 -2.81 9.38
C LYS A 165 -35.24 -1.41 8.78
N LEU A 166 -34.04 -0.84 8.60
CA LEU A 166 -33.83 0.50 8.09
C LEU A 166 -33.12 0.45 6.74
N LYS A 167 -33.44 1.41 5.89
CA LYS A 167 -32.90 1.58 4.54
C LYS A 167 -31.98 2.78 4.47
N LEU A 168 -30.82 2.62 3.85
CA LEU A 168 -29.92 3.71 3.51
C LEU A 168 -30.47 4.48 2.30
N VAL A 169 -30.79 5.76 2.50
CA VAL A 169 -31.34 6.65 1.46
C VAL A 169 -30.60 7.98 1.43
N PRO A 170 -30.54 8.68 0.27
CA PRO A 170 -29.96 10.02 0.19
C PRO A 170 -30.65 10.99 1.15
N ASN A 171 -29.89 11.83 1.83
CA ASN A 171 -30.43 12.83 2.75
C ASN A 171 -30.80 14.12 1.99
N PRO A 172 -32.10 14.44 1.80
CA PRO A 172 -32.51 15.62 1.03
C PRO A 172 -32.34 16.94 1.81
N ASN A 173 -32.09 16.88 3.12
CA ASN A 173 -32.04 18.05 4.00
C ASN A 173 -30.64 18.67 4.11
N LEU A 174 -29.64 18.11 3.42
CA LEU A 174 -28.28 18.64 3.44
C LEU A 174 -28.20 19.96 2.68
N LYS A 175 -27.78 20.99 3.40
CA LYS A 175 -27.57 22.33 2.85
C LYS A 175 -26.10 22.56 2.54
N TRP A 176 -25.84 23.26 1.45
CA TRP A 176 -24.51 23.77 1.18
C TRP A 176 -24.21 24.99 2.06
N ASN A 177 -22.93 25.22 2.27
CA ASN A 177 -22.38 26.47 2.79
C ASN A 177 -21.40 27.05 1.78
N ALA A 178 -21.25 28.38 1.82
CA ALA A 178 -20.38 29.10 0.92
C ALA A 178 -19.33 29.93 1.66
N LYS A 179 -18.21 30.18 0.98
CA LYS A 179 -17.21 31.17 1.40
C LYS A 179 -16.53 31.81 0.19
N ALA A 180 -16.18 33.08 0.30
CA ALA A 180 -15.42 33.82 -0.71
C ALA A 180 -13.97 34.04 -0.28
N PHE A 181 -13.06 33.98 -1.23
CA PHE A 181 -11.61 34.04 -1.02
C PHE A 181 -11.00 35.04 -1.99
N ALA A 182 -10.26 36.01 -1.47
CA ALA A 182 -9.48 36.94 -2.28
C ALA A 182 -8.24 36.23 -2.85
N GLU A 183 -7.94 36.45 -4.12
CA GLU A 183 -6.70 35.97 -4.73
C GLU A 183 -5.48 36.48 -3.96
N GLY A 184 -4.54 35.59 -3.64
CA GLY A 184 -3.36 35.93 -2.83
C GLY A 184 -3.63 36.11 -1.33
N GLY A 185 -4.89 36.05 -0.90
CA GLY A 185 -5.30 36.14 0.51
C GLY A 185 -5.49 37.57 1.05
N ASN A 186 -5.22 38.60 0.25
CA ASN A 186 -5.34 39.99 0.68
C ASN A 186 -6.41 40.73 -0.14
N PHE A 187 -7.28 41.46 0.56
CA PHE A 187 -8.23 42.39 -0.03
C PHE A 187 -7.85 43.81 0.42
N ILE A 188 -7.53 44.68 -0.53
CA ILE A 188 -6.94 46.00 -0.25
C ILE A 188 -7.83 47.10 -0.84
N GLN A 189 -8.03 48.17 -0.07
CA GLN A 189 -8.81 49.34 -0.46
C GLN A 189 -8.28 49.97 -1.75
N ASN A 190 -9.18 50.47 -2.60
CA ASN A 190 -8.86 51.11 -3.87
C ASN A 190 -8.04 50.24 -4.83
N GLN A 191 -8.03 48.91 -4.64
CA GLN A 191 -7.48 47.94 -5.58
C GLN A 191 -8.56 46.96 -6.03
N THR A 192 -8.57 46.62 -7.31
CA THR A 192 -9.46 45.57 -7.84
C THR A 192 -8.87 44.21 -7.48
N THR A 193 -9.65 43.41 -6.77
CA THR A 193 -9.25 42.07 -6.30
C THR A 193 -10.16 41.01 -6.94
N LYS A 194 -9.57 39.94 -7.49
CA LYS A 194 -10.31 38.75 -7.93
C LYS A 194 -10.71 37.95 -6.70
N PHE A 195 -11.96 37.52 -6.65
CA PHE A 195 -12.48 36.60 -5.66
C PHE A 195 -12.91 35.30 -6.32
N ALA A 196 -12.71 34.20 -5.60
CA ALA A 196 -13.37 32.93 -5.89
C ALA A 196 -14.34 32.59 -4.75
N VAL A 197 -15.54 32.15 -5.11
CA VAL A 197 -16.55 31.64 -4.18
C VAL A 197 -16.53 30.12 -4.24
N ARG A 198 -16.52 29.46 -3.08
CA ARG A 198 -16.56 28.01 -2.93
C ARG A 198 -17.85 27.59 -2.26
N LEU A 199 -18.58 26.65 -2.84
CA LEU A 199 -19.61 25.88 -2.15
C LEU A 199 -19.02 24.59 -1.55
N LYS A 200 -19.51 24.21 -0.36
CA LYS A 200 -19.23 22.93 0.30
C LYS A 200 -20.51 22.36 0.88
N SER A 201 -20.69 21.05 0.81
CA SER A 201 -21.81 20.33 1.38
C SER A 201 -21.35 18.92 1.77
N ASP A 202 -21.99 18.34 2.78
CA ASP A 202 -21.86 16.91 3.05
C ASP A 202 -22.56 16.10 1.94
N GLY A 203 -23.57 16.71 1.31
CA GLY A 203 -24.34 16.23 0.16
C GLY A 203 -23.68 16.50 -1.20
N ASP A 204 -24.51 16.38 -2.23
CA ASP A 204 -24.21 16.90 -3.57
C ASP A 204 -24.41 18.41 -3.61
N LEU A 205 -23.62 19.07 -4.46
CA LEU A 205 -23.72 20.49 -4.71
C LEU A 205 -24.76 20.77 -5.81
N PRO A 206 -25.44 21.93 -5.77
CA PRO A 206 -26.30 22.39 -6.85
C PRO A 206 -25.53 22.48 -8.17
N LYS A 207 -26.16 22.08 -9.28
CA LYS A 207 -25.54 22.17 -10.61
C LYS A 207 -25.49 23.61 -11.11
N LYS A 208 -26.47 24.44 -10.72
CA LYS A 208 -26.59 25.83 -11.18
C LYS A 208 -26.88 26.78 -10.01
N TRP A 209 -25.93 27.66 -9.72
CA TRP A 209 -26.10 28.68 -8.69
C TRP A 209 -25.50 29.99 -9.15
N ASN A 210 -25.98 31.09 -8.60
CA ASN A 210 -25.51 32.43 -8.94
C ASN A 210 -25.38 33.28 -7.68
N GLY A 211 -24.81 34.46 -7.85
CA GLY A 211 -24.76 35.43 -6.77
C GLY A 211 -24.52 36.85 -7.23
N PHE A 212 -24.63 37.75 -6.26
CA PHE A 212 -24.31 39.15 -6.45
C PHE A 212 -23.70 39.74 -5.19
N VAL A 213 -22.85 40.74 -5.40
CA VAL A 213 -22.15 41.47 -4.35
C VAL A 213 -22.85 42.80 -4.11
N PHE A 214 -22.99 43.18 -2.84
CA PHE A 214 -23.58 44.45 -2.42
C PHE A 214 -22.84 45.02 -1.21
N GLU A 215 -23.02 46.31 -0.98
CA GLU A 215 -22.52 46.97 0.23
C GLU A 215 -23.44 46.63 1.41
N LYS A 216 -22.89 46.24 2.55
CA LYS A 216 -23.66 45.79 3.73
C LYS A 216 -24.71 46.81 4.19
N ASN A 217 -24.40 48.11 4.07
CA ASN A 217 -25.29 49.20 4.44
C ASN A 217 -26.21 49.68 3.30
N ASN A 218 -26.06 49.14 2.08
CA ASN A 218 -26.92 49.43 0.94
C ASN A 218 -27.22 48.17 0.12
N PRO A 219 -28.01 47.21 0.65
CA PRO A 219 -28.27 45.93 -0.01
C PRO A 219 -29.05 46.01 -1.33
N ALA A 220 -29.75 47.12 -1.58
CA ALA A 220 -30.48 47.33 -2.82
C ALA A 220 -29.56 47.55 -4.03
N ASN A 221 -28.33 48.04 -3.80
CA ASN A 221 -27.38 48.33 -4.86
C ASN A 221 -26.48 47.12 -5.15
N LYS A 222 -26.76 46.43 -6.27
CA LYS A 222 -25.93 45.32 -6.75
C LYS A 222 -24.68 45.87 -7.44
N ILE A 223 -23.51 45.64 -6.83
CA ILE A 223 -22.22 46.11 -7.34
C ILE A 223 -21.75 45.25 -8.51
N THR A 224 -21.88 43.94 -8.40
CA THR A 224 -21.56 42.98 -9.46
C THR A 224 -22.35 41.68 -9.29
N THR A 225 -22.50 40.92 -10.37
CA THR A 225 -23.23 39.64 -10.43
C THR A 225 -22.37 38.59 -11.09
N PHE A 226 -22.55 37.32 -10.72
CA PHE A 226 -21.81 36.19 -11.30
C PHE A 226 -22.66 34.92 -11.32
N ASN A 227 -22.26 33.98 -12.18
CA ASN A 227 -22.77 32.61 -12.21
C ASN A 227 -21.65 31.64 -11.81
N ASN A 228 -22.02 30.45 -11.36
CA ASN A 228 -21.07 29.40 -11.10
C ASN A 228 -20.35 28.94 -12.38
N LEU A 229 -19.06 28.64 -12.25
CA LEU A 229 -18.24 28.06 -13.31
C LEU A 229 -18.45 26.53 -13.38
N ASP A 230 -18.60 25.91 -12.21
CA ASP A 230 -19.03 24.52 -12.01
C ASP A 230 -19.77 24.40 -10.66
N GLU A 231 -20.12 23.19 -10.20
CA GLU A 231 -20.86 23.03 -8.95
C GLU A 231 -20.06 23.49 -7.72
N ASN A 232 -18.73 23.52 -7.82
CA ASN A 232 -17.80 23.82 -6.75
C ASN A 232 -17.59 25.32 -6.57
N VAL A 233 -17.44 26.07 -7.68
CA VAL A 233 -16.89 27.43 -7.62
C VAL A 233 -17.49 28.45 -8.60
N ALA A 234 -17.34 29.73 -8.24
CA ALA A 234 -17.59 30.89 -9.09
C ALA A 234 -16.50 31.95 -8.90
N THR A 235 -16.41 32.94 -9.78
CA THR A 235 -15.48 34.08 -9.66
C THR A 235 -16.20 35.41 -9.83
N PHE A 236 -15.67 36.45 -9.18
CA PHE A 236 -16.03 37.85 -9.44
C PHE A 236 -14.84 38.76 -9.14
N ALA A 237 -14.92 40.03 -9.53
CA ALA A 237 -13.93 41.04 -9.17
C ALA A 237 -14.61 42.19 -8.41
N LEU A 238 -13.92 42.73 -7.40
CA LEU A 238 -14.42 43.83 -6.59
C LEU A 238 -13.29 44.83 -6.31
N ARG A 239 -13.60 46.12 -6.42
CA ARG A 239 -12.75 47.21 -5.94
C ARG A 239 -13.39 47.78 -4.68
N ALA A 240 -12.75 47.60 -3.53
CA ALA A 240 -13.23 48.18 -2.28
C ALA A 240 -13.04 49.70 -2.27
N GLU A 241 -14.04 50.41 -1.77
CA GLU A 241 -13.93 51.80 -1.36
C GLU A 241 -13.61 51.90 0.14
N GLU A 242 -13.01 53.02 0.54
CA GLU A 242 -12.66 53.25 1.95
C GLU A 242 -13.91 53.30 2.84
N GLY A 243 -13.83 52.66 4.01
CA GLY A 243 -14.90 52.65 5.01
C GLY A 243 -16.12 51.78 4.69
N LYS A 244 -16.15 51.11 3.51
CA LYS A 244 -17.24 50.22 3.12
C LYS A 244 -16.96 48.76 3.46
N SER A 245 -18.04 48.02 3.73
CA SER A 245 -18.01 46.56 3.91
C SER A 245 -18.99 45.91 2.95
N TYR A 246 -18.68 44.69 2.53
CA TYR A 246 -19.35 44.02 1.42
C TYR A 246 -19.84 42.64 1.81
N GLN A 247 -20.96 42.25 1.23
CA GLN A 247 -21.56 40.93 1.37
C GLN A 247 -21.86 40.33 0.00
N VAL A 248 -21.94 39.00 -0.05
CA VAL A 248 -22.33 38.25 -1.24
C VAL A 248 -23.61 37.49 -0.93
N GLN A 249 -24.65 37.69 -1.72
CA GLN A 249 -25.84 36.83 -1.70
C GLN A 249 -25.71 35.77 -2.79
N LEU A 250 -25.99 34.53 -2.41
CA LEU A 250 -25.93 33.34 -3.24
C LEU A 250 -27.29 32.67 -3.31
N ASN A 251 -27.67 32.19 -4.49
CA ASN A 251 -28.94 31.50 -4.73
C ASN A 251 -28.70 30.27 -5.60
N ASP A 252 -29.30 29.14 -5.23
CA ASP A 252 -29.28 27.92 -6.05
C ASP A 252 -30.61 27.71 -6.81
N GLU A 253 -30.62 26.71 -7.69
CA GLU A 253 -31.80 26.33 -8.49
C GLU A 253 -32.94 25.71 -7.68
N LYS A 254 -32.68 25.33 -6.41
CA LYS A 254 -33.66 24.77 -5.47
C LYS A 254 -34.28 25.85 -4.56
N GLY A 255 -33.90 27.11 -4.74
CA GLY A 255 -34.37 28.24 -3.94
C GLY A 255 -33.67 28.41 -2.59
N ASN A 256 -32.59 27.66 -2.31
CA ASN A 256 -31.76 27.92 -1.14
C ASN A 256 -30.97 29.22 -1.34
N GLN A 257 -30.83 29.97 -0.25
CA GLN A 257 -30.09 31.23 -0.26
C GLN A 257 -29.12 31.30 0.92
N GLN A 258 -27.98 31.93 0.69
CA GLN A 258 -27.02 32.27 1.75
C GLN A 258 -26.44 33.65 1.50
N ILE A 259 -26.31 34.44 2.56
CA ILE A 259 -25.53 35.69 2.56
C ILE A 259 -24.25 35.44 3.34
N ILE A 260 -23.11 35.83 2.76
CA ILE A 260 -21.79 35.71 3.39
C ILE A 260 -21.08 37.06 3.43
N ASP A 261 -20.38 37.34 4.52
CA ASP A 261 -19.52 38.52 4.63
C ASP A 261 -18.22 38.31 3.84
N LEU A 262 -17.78 39.34 3.11
CA LEU A 262 -16.42 39.40 2.57
C LEU A 262 -15.43 39.83 3.65
N PRO A 263 -14.14 39.44 3.55
CA PRO A 263 -13.12 39.95 4.46
C PRO A 263 -13.06 41.48 4.40
N GLU A 264 -12.59 42.10 5.49
CA GLU A 264 -12.39 43.54 5.53
C GLU A 264 -11.27 43.96 4.55
N ALA A 265 -11.48 45.07 3.83
CA ALA A 265 -10.48 45.64 2.95
C ALA A 265 -9.43 46.40 3.75
N LYS A 266 -8.18 45.90 3.74
CA LYS A 266 -7.02 46.50 4.41
C LYS A 266 -6.59 47.81 3.72
N LYS A 267 -5.96 48.71 4.48
CA LYS A 267 -5.41 49.98 3.97
C LYS A 267 -4.02 49.82 3.33
N ASP A 268 -3.30 48.76 3.69
CA ASP A 268 -1.95 48.46 3.23
C ASP A 268 -1.79 46.95 2.95
N GLY A 269 -0.62 46.58 2.43
CA GLY A 269 -0.22 45.19 2.22
C GLY A 269 0.17 44.89 0.77
N ILE A 270 0.26 43.60 0.45
CA ILE A 270 0.66 43.12 -0.86
C ILE A 270 -0.52 42.51 -1.60
N LEU A 271 -0.81 43.06 -2.78
CA LEU A 271 -1.71 42.45 -3.75
C LEU A 271 -0.92 41.49 -4.63
N MET A 272 -1.39 40.26 -4.73
CA MET A 272 -0.84 39.24 -5.62
C MET A 272 -1.87 38.90 -6.70
N LYS A 273 -1.41 38.82 -7.94
CA LYS A 273 -2.22 38.41 -9.08
C LYS A 273 -1.43 37.42 -9.94
N VAL A 274 -2.09 36.36 -10.38
CA VAL A 274 -1.51 35.43 -11.36
C VAL A 274 -2.22 35.60 -12.69
N VAL A 275 -1.44 35.76 -13.75
CA VAL A 275 -1.93 35.86 -15.13
C VAL A 275 -1.37 34.72 -15.94
N ARG A 276 -2.25 33.89 -16.51
CA ARG A 276 -1.86 32.82 -17.42
C ARG A 276 -2.09 33.24 -18.85
N ASN A 277 -1.03 33.21 -19.64
CA ASN A 277 -1.08 33.36 -21.10
C ASN A 277 -0.89 31.98 -21.75
N SER A 278 -0.97 31.90 -23.08
CA SER A 278 -0.86 30.61 -23.80
C SER A 278 0.47 29.87 -23.61
N LYS A 279 1.54 30.57 -23.19
CA LYS A 279 2.89 30.00 -23.01
C LYS A 279 3.48 30.18 -21.61
N ASP A 280 2.98 31.15 -20.85
CA ASP A 280 3.64 31.63 -19.64
C ASP A 280 2.64 31.81 -18.50
N ILE A 281 3.14 31.68 -17.28
CA ILE A 281 2.42 32.03 -16.05
C ILE A 281 3.20 33.18 -15.39
N VAL A 282 2.54 34.32 -15.25
CA VAL A 282 3.12 35.55 -14.70
C VAL A 282 2.57 35.80 -13.31
N ILE A 283 3.48 35.96 -12.36
CA ILE A 283 3.19 36.34 -10.97
C ILE A 283 3.42 37.85 -10.86
N GLN A 284 2.38 38.59 -10.49
CA GLN A 284 2.42 40.04 -10.31
C GLN A 284 2.22 40.36 -8.84
N LEU A 285 3.14 41.15 -8.28
CA LEU A 285 3.04 41.67 -6.92
C LEU A 285 2.95 43.19 -6.97
N LYS A 286 2.10 43.76 -6.12
CA LYS A 286 1.99 45.20 -5.92
C LYS A 286 1.91 45.51 -4.43
N SER A 287 2.85 46.31 -3.94
CA SER A 287 2.86 46.83 -2.57
C SER A 287 2.03 48.10 -2.48
N ILE A 288 1.21 48.20 -1.45
CA ILE A 288 0.33 49.36 -1.19
C ILE A 288 0.68 49.92 0.19
N ASN A 289 0.98 51.22 0.24
CA ASN A 289 1.21 51.98 1.47
C ASN A 289 2.28 51.38 2.41
N GLN A 290 3.42 50.95 1.88
CA GLN A 290 4.57 50.48 2.67
C GLN A 290 5.79 51.39 2.48
N GLU A 291 6.57 51.62 3.54
CA GLU A 291 7.73 52.53 3.54
C GLU A 291 8.88 52.05 2.64
N ASN A 292 9.12 50.73 2.59
CA ASN A 292 10.10 50.09 1.70
C ASN A 292 9.43 49.03 0.82
N PRO A 293 8.70 49.44 -0.24
CA PRO A 293 7.92 48.54 -1.08
C PRO A 293 8.73 47.35 -1.62
N LEU A 294 8.31 46.13 -1.27
CA LEU A 294 8.84 44.86 -1.76
C LEU A 294 10.35 44.62 -1.56
N LEU A 295 11.10 45.51 -0.90
CA LEU A 295 12.54 45.33 -0.70
C LEU A 295 12.81 44.10 0.17
N ASN A 296 13.68 43.22 -0.31
CA ASN A 296 14.05 41.93 0.29
C ASN A 296 12.91 40.90 0.42
N TYR A 297 11.79 41.11 -0.26
CA TYR A 297 10.75 40.09 -0.34
C TYR A 297 11.25 38.88 -1.15
N LYS A 298 10.79 37.69 -0.76
CA LYS A 298 11.16 36.42 -1.39
C LYS A 298 9.93 35.74 -1.98
N ILE A 299 10.07 35.21 -3.19
CA ILE A 299 9.04 34.44 -3.89
C ILE A 299 9.53 33.00 -3.95
N ILE A 300 8.83 32.11 -3.26
CA ILE A 300 9.17 30.69 -3.15
C ILE A 300 8.07 29.88 -3.83
N GLY A 301 8.44 29.03 -4.77
CA GLY A 301 7.53 28.10 -5.44
C GLY A 301 7.93 26.66 -5.14
N THR A 302 6.97 25.86 -4.67
CA THR A 302 7.17 24.44 -4.39
C THR A 302 6.14 23.58 -5.10
N ILE A 303 6.56 22.45 -5.67
CA ILE A 303 5.70 21.37 -6.17
C ILE A 303 6.07 20.12 -5.41
N ASN A 304 5.09 19.35 -4.92
CA ASN A 304 5.36 18.12 -4.16
C ASN A 304 6.31 18.33 -2.96
N ASN A 305 6.20 19.49 -2.29
CA ASN A 305 7.12 19.93 -1.22
C ASN A 305 8.59 20.08 -1.64
N GLU A 306 8.90 20.07 -2.94
CA GLU A 306 10.23 20.35 -3.49
C GLU A 306 10.30 21.79 -4.03
N LEU A 307 11.40 22.48 -3.74
CA LEU A 307 11.67 23.82 -4.29
C LEU A 307 11.88 23.75 -5.80
N VAL A 308 11.02 24.43 -6.57
CA VAL A 308 11.12 24.55 -8.02
C VAL A 308 11.36 26.00 -8.49
N MET A 309 11.13 26.97 -7.62
CA MET A 309 11.33 28.39 -7.90
C MET A 309 11.75 29.14 -6.64
N SER A 310 12.77 29.99 -6.75
CA SER A 310 13.13 30.95 -5.70
C SER A 310 13.62 32.25 -6.34
N SER A 311 13.18 33.39 -5.82
CA SER A 311 13.70 34.69 -6.21
C SER A 311 13.59 35.69 -5.06
N GLN A 312 14.49 36.67 -5.03
CA GLN A 312 14.48 37.77 -4.07
C GLN A 312 14.43 39.11 -4.79
N ILE A 313 13.59 40.01 -4.29
CA ILE A 313 13.46 41.38 -4.79
C ILE A 313 14.51 42.23 -4.07
N VAL A 314 15.55 42.66 -4.79
CA VAL A 314 16.71 43.38 -4.21
C VAL A 314 16.63 44.90 -4.32
N LYS A 315 15.57 45.43 -4.93
CA LYS A 315 15.32 46.87 -5.07
C LYS A 315 13.95 47.22 -4.53
N SER A 316 13.84 48.39 -3.90
CA SER A 316 12.56 48.93 -3.45
C SER A 316 11.73 49.33 -4.68
N VAL A 317 10.59 48.67 -4.89
CA VAL A 317 9.69 48.88 -6.03
C VAL A 317 8.24 48.67 -5.62
N GLU A 318 7.33 49.51 -6.12
CA GLU A 318 5.90 49.37 -5.81
C GLU A 318 5.26 48.15 -6.48
N SER A 319 5.79 47.73 -7.63
CA SER A 319 5.27 46.58 -8.37
C SER A 319 6.40 45.80 -9.04
N VAL A 320 6.25 44.48 -9.08
CA VAL A 320 7.13 43.59 -9.83
C VAL A 320 6.31 42.51 -10.53
N SER A 321 6.82 42.03 -11.65
CA SER A 321 6.33 40.82 -12.31
C SER A 321 7.47 39.84 -12.48
N THR A 322 7.19 38.56 -12.25
CA THR A 322 8.12 37.46 -12.51
C THR A 322 7.37 36.32 -13.19
N TYR A 323 8.12 35.43 -13.86
CA TYR A 323 7.56 34.31 -14.60
C TYR A 323 7.81 33.02 -13.82
N VAL A 324 6.87 32.09 -13.87
CA VAL A 324 7.17 30.69 -13.52
C VAL A 324 8.22 30.19 -14.52
N PRO A 325 9.35 29.61 -14.08
CA PRO A 325 10.39 29.16 -14.98
C PRO A 325 9.85 28.19 -16.02
N LYS A 326 10.30 28.32 -17.27
CA LYS A 326 9.81 27.48 -18.37
C LYS A 326 10.09 25.99 -18.13
N GLU A 327 11.22 25.67 -17.50
CA GLU A 327 11.58 24.31 -17.11
C GLU A 327 10.52 23.67 -16.20
N VAL A 328 9.93 24.46 -15.29
CA VAL A 328 8.83 24.00 -14.41
C VAL A 328 7.56 23.75 -15.22
N LEU A 329 7.24 24.64 -16.17
CA LEU A 329 6.06 24.48 -17.03
C LEU A 329 6.16 23.27 -17.97
N ASP A 330 7.37 22.95 -18.44
CA ASP A 330 7.61 21.90 -19.42
C ASP A 330 7.83 20.51 -18.77
N ASN A 331 8.43 20.45 -17.57
CA ASN A 331 8.84 19.18 -16.95
C ASN A 331 8.05 18.77 -15.71
N ASP A 332 7.45 19.73 -14.98
CA ASP A 332 6.70 19.43 -13.76
C ASP A 332 5.20 19.29 -14.01
N LYS A 333 4.51 18.64 -13.06
CA LYS A 333 3.05 18.50 -13.06
C LYS A 333 2.50 18.61 -11.65
N GLY A 334 1.24 19.04 -11.54
CA GLY A 334 0.51 19.12 -10.29
C GLY A 334 0.43 20.53 -9.70
N ILE A 335 0.31 20.61 -8.37
CA ILE A 335 0.04 21.87 -7.67
C ILE A 335 1.36 22.59 -7.34
N LEU A 336 1.56 23.76 -7.95
CA LEU A 336 2.57 24.73 -7.59
C LEU A 336 2.03 25.64 -6.48
N ASN A 337 2.65 25.56 -5.31
CA ASN A 337 2.39 26.44 -4.17
C ASN A 337 3.38 27.60 -4.19
N ILE A 338 2.89 28.81 -4.44
CA ILE A 338 3.68 30.04 -4.41
C ILE A 338 3.44 30.74 -3.08
N ALA A 339 4.51 30.92 -2.30
CA ALA A 339 4.51 31.67 -1.06
C ALA A 339 5.37 32.93 -1.21
N ILE A 340 4.82 34.06 -0.75
CA ILE A 340 5.52 35.33 -0.70
C ILE A 340 5.90 35.61 0.74
N PHE A 341 7.19 35.84 0.98
CA PHE A 341 7.75 36.21 2.28
C PHE A 341 8.22 37.65 2.25
N ASP A 342 8.01 38.36 3.36
CA ASP A 342 8.57 39.69 3.56
C ASP A 342 10.07 39.63 3.92
N ALA A 343 10.67 40.79 4.20
CA ALA A 343 12.07 40.90 4.60
C ALA A 343 12.43 40.18 5.92
N ASN A 344 11.43 39.80 6.72
CA ASN A 344 11.59 39.12 8.01
C ASN A 344 11.29 37.61 7.92
N ASP A 345 11.17 37.06 6.72
CA ASP A 345 10.78 35.67 6.46
C ASP A 345 9.36 35.32 6.98
N ILE A 346 8.46 36.29 7.06
CA ILE A 346 7.04 36.07 7.39
C ILE A 346 6.24 35.89 6.10
N GLN A 347 5.42 34.84 6.02
CA GLN A 347 4.56 34.62 4.86
C GLN A 347 3.41 35.64 4.84
N VAL A 348 3.32 36.42 3.75
CA VAL A 348 2.34 37.53 3.61
C VAL A 348 1.31 37.31 2.50
N ALA A 349 1.58 36.39 1.56
CA ALA A 349 0.64 35.96 0.53
C ALA A 349 0.92 34.51 0.09
N ASN A 350 -0.12 33.83 -0.41
CA ASN A 350 -0.03 32.49 -0.96
C ASN A 350 -0.93 32.35 -2.19
N ARG A 351 -0.46 31.63 -3.21
CA ARG A 351 -1.27 31.20 -4.35
C ARG A 351 -0.93 29.78 -4.80
N LEU A 352 -1.96 28.95 -4.93
CA LEU A 352 -1.85 27.62 -5.56
C LEU A 352 -2.16 27.71 -7.05
N ILE A 353 -1.40 27.04 -7.90
CA ILE A 353 -1.58 27.02 -9.36
C ILE A 353 -1.44 25.58 -9.85
N PHE A 354 -2.26 25.17 -10.81
CA PHE A 354 -2.07 23.89 -11.49
C PHE A 354 -1.10 24.02 -12.67
N ILE A 355 -0.01 23.26 -12.59
CA ILE A 355 0.95 23.04 -13.68
C ILE A 355 0.58 21.72 -14.37
N ASN A 356 0.37 21.78 -15.68
CA ASN A 356 0.09 20.59 -16.48
C ASN A 356 1.00 20.57 -17.70
N PRO A 357 1.80 19.51 -17.89
CA PRO A 357 2.44 19.27 -19.17
C PRO A 357 1.37 18.96 -20.22
N LYS A 358 1.75 19.06 -21.50
CA LYS A 358 0.85 18.78 -22.64
C LYS A 358 0.24 17.36 -22.59
N GLU A 359 0.93 16.42 -21.95
CA GLU A 359 0.49 15.03 -21.77
C GLU A 359 0.59 14.65 -20.29
N THR A 360 -0.56 14.59 -19.61
CA THR A 360 -0.65 14.33 -18.17
C THR A 360 -0.42 12.85 -17.81
N TYR A 361 -0.88 11.96 -18.69
CA TYR A 361 -0.81 10.50 -18.58
C TYR A 361 -0.85 9.89 -19.99
N LYS A 362 -0.30 8.68 -20.14
CA LYS A 362 -0.34 7.92 -21.40
C LYS A 362 -1.59 7.05 -21.46
N LYS A 363 -2.01 6.65 -22.65
CA LYS A 363 -3.13 5.72 -22.85
C LYS A 363 -2.64 4.42 -23.49
N PRO A 364 -3.14 3.25 -23.06
CA PRO A 364 -2.94 2.01 -23.80
C PRO A 364 -3.80 2.00 -25.07
N GLU A 365 -3.40 1.19 -26.05
CA GLU A 365 -4.24 0.85 -27.20
C GLU A 365 -5.29 -0.17 -26.74
N ILE A 366 -6.57 0.08 -27.04
CA ILE A 366 -7.67 -0.81 -26.66
C ILE A 366 -8.56 -1.07 -27.87
N SER A 367 -8.85 -2.35 -28.11
CA SER A 367 -9.85 -2.79 -29.08
C SER A 367 -10.93 -3.63 -28.41
N PHE A 368 -12.18 -3.41 -28.83
CA PHE A 368 -13.37 -4.03 -28.25
C PHE A 368 -13.97 -5.04 -29.23
N GLU A 369 -14.09 -6.29 -28.79
CA GLU A 369 -14.84 -7.35 -29.44
C GLU A 369 -16.00 -7.73 -28.49
N THR A 370 -17.03 -6.88 -28.46
CA THR A 370 -18.12 -6.94 -27.47
C THR A 370 -19.51 -7.04 -28.10
N THR A 371 -20.46 -7.59 -27.34
CA THR A 371 -21.88 -7.72 -27.70
C THR A 371 -22.77 -7.18 -26.57
N THR A 372 -24.03 -6.91 -26.90
CA THR A 372 -25.08 -6.49 -25.96
C THR A 372 -26.04 -7.62 -25.60
N ASN A 373 -25.72 -8.88 -25.95
CA ASN A 373 -26.58 -10.00 -25.60
C ASN A 373 -26.33 -10.43 -24.15
N PRO A 374 -27.40 -10.79 -23.41
CA PRO A 374 -27.28 -11.33 -22.06
C PRO A 374 -26.33 -12.52 -22.00
N ARG A 375 -25.43 -12.52 -21.01
CA ARG A 375 -24.52 -13.62 -20.70
C ARG A 375 -23.64 -14.15 -21.84
N GLU A 376 -23.40 -13.34 -22.88
CA GLU A 376 -22.44 -13.66 -23.93
C GLU A 376 -21.00 -13.30 -23.49
N LEU A 377 -20.02 -14.05 -23.99
CA LEU A 377 -18.60 -13.79 -23.78
C LEU A 377 -18.17 -12.58 -24.62
N ASN A 378 -17.39 -11.71 -24.01
CA ASN A 378 -16.83 -10.50 -24.61
C ASN A 378 -15.31 -10.52 -24.42
N THR A 379 -14.58 -10.00 -25.41
CA THR A 379 -13.11 -9.89 -25.34
C THR A 379 -12.67 -8.46 -25.59
N ILE A 380 -11.77 -7.96 -24.74
CA ILE A 380 -11.13 -6.66 -24.89
C ILE A 380 -9.63 -6.90 -24.95
N LYS A 381 -8.97 -6.37 -25.98
CA LYS A 381 -7.51 -6.47 -26.12
C LYS A 381 -6.90 -5.15 -25.67
N VAL A 382 -5.95 -5.24 -24.75
CA VAL A 382 -5.14 -4.13 -24.25
C VAL A 382 -3.72 -4.32 -24.74
N LYS A 383 -3.14 -3.27 -25.30
CA LYS A 383 -1.77 -3.27 -25.81
C LYS A 383 -1.01 -2.03 -25.38
N TYR A 384 0.26 -2.21 -25.04
CA TYR A 384 1.16 -1.13 -24.68
C TYR A 384 2.59 -1.42 -25.20
N PRO A 385 3.40 -0.42 -25.60
CA PRO A 385 4.71 -0.65 -26.21
C PRO A 385 5.77 -1.25 -25.28
N GLU A 386 5.64 -1.04 -23.98
CA GLU A 386 6.58 -1.49 -22.94
C GLU A 386 5.94 -2.59 -22.07
N GLU A 387 6.77 -3.33 -21.32
CA GLU A 387 6.28 -4.26 -20.31
C GLU A 387 5.58 -3.47 -19.20
N ILE A 388 4.38 -3.90 -18.82
CA ILE A 388 3.60 -3.19 -17.80
C ILE A 388 2.63 -4.14 -17.09
N ASN A 389 2.50 -3.95 -15.79
CA ASN A 389 1.46 -4.60 -14.99
C ASN A 389 0.26 -3.66 -14.88
N PHE A 390 -0.83 -4.00 -15.56
CA PHE A 390 -2.08 -3.28 -15.43
C PHE A 390 -2.92 -3.82 -14.27
N SER A 391 -3.83 -3.00 -13.77
CA SER A 391 -5.03 -3.44 -13.08
C SER A 391 -6.23 -3.08 -13.95
N ALA A 392 -7.17 -3.99 -14.07
CA ALA A 392 -8.36 -3.83 -14.90
C ALA A 392 -9.62 -4.23 -14.15
N VAL A 393 -10.66 -3.39 -14.28
CA VAL A 393 -11.99 -3.64 -13.73
C VAL A 393 -13.05 -3.30 -14.78
N ILE A 394 -14.07 -4.16 -14.87
CA ILE A 394 -15.28 -3.91 -15.64
C ILE A 394 -16.45 -3.97 -14.66
N LYS A 395 -17.15 -2.85 -14.50
CA LYS A 395 -18.26 -2.71 -13.57
C LYS A 395 -19.36 -1.84 -14.14
N ASP A 396 -20.57 -1.94 -13.57
CA ASP A 396 -21.69 -1.06 -13.87
C ASP A 396 -21.26 0.41 -13.71
N GLN A 397 -21.50 1.24 -14.72
CA GLN A 397 -21.26 2.66 -14.59
C GLN A 397 -22.36 3.30 -13.76
N LYS A 398 -21.98 3.95 -12.66
CA LYS A 398 -22.84 4.94 -12.01
C LYS A 398 -22.49 6.33 -12.53
N ASN A 399 -23.52 7.12 -12.81
CA ASN A 399 -23.45 8.41 -13.53
C ASN A 399 -22.84 9.57 -12.70
N ASN A 400 -21.84 9.30 -11.88
CA ASN A 400 -21.16 10.30 -11.08
C ASN A 400 -19.75 10.49 -11.64
N ASN A 401 -19.35 11.73 -11.93
CA ASN A 401 -17.98 12.07 -12.34
C ASN A 401 -17.04 11.91 -11.13
N ASP A 402 -16.89 10.71 -10.60
CA ASP A 402 -16.24 10.44 -9.31
C ASP A 402 -14.71 10.59 -9.38
N ASP A 403 -14.07 10.55 -8.21
CA ASP A 403 -12.62 10.64 -8.05
C ASP A 403 -11.94 9.38 -8.60
N ASN A 404 -11.06 9.53 -9.58
CA ASN A 404 -10.27 8.45 -10.18
C ASN A 404 -8.77 8.64 -9.91
N LEU A 405 -7.91 7.76 -10.43
CA LEU A 405 -6.47 7.85 -10.20
C LEU A 405 -5.88 9.21 -10.59
N ILE A 406 -6.31 9.78 -11.72
CA ILE A 406 -5.75 11.03 -12.24
C ILE A 406 -6.15 12.21 -11.36
N SER A 407 -7.44 12.33 -11.02
CA SER A 407 -7.91 13.38 -10.11
C SER A 407 -7.38 13.18 -8.69
N ALA A 408 -7.21 11.94 -8.24
CA ALA A 408 -6.61 11.61 -6.97
C ALA A 408 -5.15 12.08 -6.90
N MET A 409 -4.35 11.65 -7.86
CA MET A 409 -2.93 11.96 -7.91
C MET A 409 -2.66 13.47 -7.99
N LEU A 410 -3.42 14.20 -8.83
CA LEU A 410 -3.16 15.60 -9.18
C LEU A 410 -3.93 16.63 -8.35
N LEU A 411 -4.96 16.21 -7.60
CA LEU A 411 -5.85 17.14 -6.90
C LEU A 411 -6.37 16.62 -5.56
N THR A 412 -7.21 15.59 -5.54
CA THR A 412 -8.00 15.26 -4.34
C THR A 412 -7.16 14.66 -3.22
N ARG A 413 -6.01 14.05 -3.53
CA ARG A 413 -5.08 13.62 -2.49
C ARG A 413 -4.23 14.77 -1.97
N ASP A 414 -4.17 15.93 -2.61
CA ASP A 414 -3.42 17.10 -2.13
C ASP A 414 -4.19 17.95 -1.12
N PHE A 415 -5.52 17.82 -1.07
CA PHE A 415 -6.41 18.60 -0.22
C PHE A 415 -7.26 17.72 0.70
N SER A 416 -7.57 18.19 1.90
CA SER A 416 -8.47 17.47 2.84
C SER A 416 -9.95 17.78 2.62
N SER A 417 -10.25 18.79 1.80
CA SER A 417 -11.61 19.21 1.47
C SER A 417 -12.22 18.30 0.39
N LYS A 418 -13.50 17.95 0.56
CA LYS A 418 -14.27 17.27 -0.49
C LYS A 418 -14.37 18.18 -1.72
N ILE A 419 -14.04 17.63 -2.89
CA ILE A 419 -14.22 18.27 -4.19
C ILE A 419 -15.26 17.43 -4.93
N ASN A 420 -16.38 18.05 -5.31
CA ASN A 420 -17.42 17.35 -6.05
C ASN A 420 -16.97 17.24 -7.52
N HIS A 421 -17.17 16.07 -8.12
CA HIS A 421 -16.86 15.80 -9.52
C HIS A 421 -15.43 16.15 -9.99
N PRO A 422 -14.36 15.74 -9.29
CA PRO A 422 -13.01 16.25 -9.51
C PRO A 422 -12.41 15.84 -10.88
N THR A 423 -12.91 14.78 -11.52
CA THR A 423 -12.45 14.35 -12.84
C THR A 423 -12.76 15.34 -13.95
N GLN A 424 -13.74 16.23 -13.75
CA GLN A 424 -14.08 17.25 -14.74
C GLN A 424 -12.91 18.20 -15.05
N TYR A 425 -11.99 18.40 -14.10
CA TYR A 425 -10.84 19.28 -14.28
C TYR A 425 -9.76 18.70 -15.21
N PHE A 426 -9.85 17.41 -15.59
CA PHE A 426 -8.80 16.70 -16.34
C PHE A 426 -9.26 16.09 -17.67
N LYS A 427 -10.47 16.43 -18.15
CA LYS A 427 -11.03 15.82 -19.39
C LYS A 427 -10.33 16.28 -20.67
N ASN A 428 -9.92 17.55 -20.75
CA ASN A 428 -9.44 18.16 -21.99
C ASN A 428 -7.92 18.42 -22.01
N ASN A 429 -7.18 18.00 -20.98
CA ASN A 429 -5.76 18.35 -20.74
C ASN A 429 -5.42 19.86 -20.77
N GLU A 430 -6.43 20.73 -20.88
CA GLU A 430 -6.30 22.18 -20.89
C GLU A 430 -6.58 22.78 -19.52
N PHE A 431 -5.95 23.93 -19.26
CA PHE A 431 -6.28 24.74 -18.11
C PHE A 431 -7.72 25.22 -18.18
N SER A 432 -8.42 25.14 -17.06
CA SER A 432 -9.80 25.57 -16.93
C SER A 432 -9.93 26.63 -15.84
N GLU A 433 -10.74 27.66 -16.10
CA GLU A 433 -10.94 28.78 -15.16
C GLU A 433 -11.54 28.30 -13.83
N ASN A 434 -12.37 27.25 -13.87
CA ASN A 434 -12.93 26.64 -12.68
C ASN A 434 -11.87 25.94 -11.81
N LEU A 435 -10.87 25.26 -12.40
CA LEU A 435 -9.75 24.72 -11.61
C LEU A 435 -8.94 25.85 -10.95
N ASP A 436 -8.71 26.95 -11.65
CA ASP A 436 -8.05 28.13 -11.08
C ASP A 436 -8.82 28.71 -9.89
N ALA A 437 -10.13 28.89 -10.07
CA ALA A 437 -11.02 29.38 -9.02
C ALA A 437 -11.02 28.42 -7.82
N LEU A 438 -11.07 27.10 -8.04
CA LEU A 438 -10.94 26.10 -7.00
C LEU A 438 -9.65 26.29 -6.19
N LEU A 439 -8.52 26.45 -6.86
CA LEU A 439 -7.22 26.61 -6.21
C LEU A 439 -7.04 27.95 -5.47
N ILE A 440 -7.78 29.00 -5.82
CA ILE A 440 -7.87 30.23 -5.00
C ILE A 440 -8.54 29.94 -3.66
N THR A 441 -9.48 28.99 -3.63
CA THR A 441 -10.29 28.70 -2.42
C THR A 441 -9.69 27.64 -1.50
N GLU A 442 -8.70 26.88 -1.98
CA GLU A 442 -8.02 25.86 -1.21
C GLU A 442 -6.78 26.41 -0.47
N LYS A 443 -6.33 25.68 0.55
CA LYS A 443 -5.12 26.01 1.33
C LYS A 443 -4.19 24.81 1.36
N TRP A 444 -2.89 25.06 1.17
CA TRP A 444 -1.88 24.02 1.36
C TRP A 444 -1.74 23.71 2.85
N LYS A 445 -2.00 22.46 3.23
CA LYS A 445 -1.97 22.01 4.64
C LYS A 445 -0.98 20.87 4.90
N ARG A 446 -0.19 20.48 3.89
CA ARG A 446 0.80 19.38 4.02
C ARG A 446 1.95 19.72 4.96
N PHE A 447 2.21 21.00 5.16
CA PHE A 447 3.18 21.54 6.10
C PHE A 447 2.79 22.98 6.46
N ASN A 448 3.42 23.54 7.49
CA ASN A 448 3.27 24.93 7.90
C ASN A 448 4.62 25.65 7.79
N TRP A 449 4.68 26.75 7.04
CA TRP A 449 5.91 27.53 6.90
C TRP A 449 6.39 28.11 8.23
N GLU A 450 5.48 28.55 9.10
CA GLU A 450 5.84 29.13 10.40
C GLU A 450 6.60 28.12 11.26
N ASP A 451 6.11 26.88 11.33
CA ASP A 451 6.75 25.78 12.06
C ASP A 451 8.13 25.45 11.48
N LEU A 452 8.26 25.41 10.16
CA LEU A 452 9.53 25.13 9.50
C LEU A 452 10.57 26.23 9.73
N VAL A 453 10.19 27.50 9.63
CA VAL A 453 11.08 28.66 9.81
C VAL A 453 11.60 28.77 11.24
N VAL A 454 10.80 28.37 12.25
CA VAL A 454 11.26 28.35 13.66
C VAL A 454 11.96 27.06 14.06
N GLY A 455 12.07 26.07 13.16
CA GLY A 455 12.78 24.81 13.39
C GLY A 455 11.96 23.68 14.01
N ASN A 456 10.63 23.83 14.10
CA ASN A 456 9.69 22.79 14.54
C ASN A 456 9.46 21.76 13.42
N ILE A 457 10.50 20.97 13.14
CA ILE A 457 10.56 20.07 11.99
C ILE A 457 10.19 18.65 12.40
N VAL A 458 9.32 18.02 11.60
CA VAL A 458 9.09 16.57 11.65
C VAL A 458 10.26 15.86 10.98
N LYS A 459 10.81 14.84 11.63
CA LYS A 459 11.90 13.99 11.09
C LYS A 459 11.44 12.54 11.01
N PRO A 460 10.80 12.14 9.90
CA PRO A 460 10.41 10.75 9.71
C PRO A 460 11.62 9.82 9.76
N THR A 461 11.47 8.68 10.40
CA THR A 461 12.49 7.62 10.38
C THR A 461 12.08 6.59 9.35
N ILE A 462 12.86 6.45 8.28
CA ILE A 462 12.70 5.41 7.26
C ILE A 462 13.71 4.30 7.56
N ASP A 463 13.21 3.09 7.79
CA ASP A 463 14.05 1.92 7.97
C ASP A 463 14.41 1.32 6.60
N ASN A 464 15.56 1.72 6.06
CA ASN A 464 16.04 1.25 4.76
C ASN A 464 16.61 -0.18 4.81
N GLU A 465 16.94 -0.69 6.00
CA GLU A 465 17.50 -2.03 6.18
C GLU A 465 16.39 -3.08 6.34
N ARG A 466 15.29 -2.73 7.01
CA ARG A 466 14.13 -3.60 7.30
C ARG A 466 12.91 -3.16 6.52
N ARG A 467 13.01 -3.20 5.19
CA ARG A 467 11.96 -2.71 4.30
C ARG A 467 10.70 -3.56 4.41
N TYR A 468 10.79 -4.87 4.29
CA TYR A 468 9.59 -5.73 4.37
C TYR A 468 9.26 -6.12 5.82
N LEU A 469 8.21 -6.92 5.98
CA LEU A 469 7.73 -7.37 7.28
C LEU A 469 8.88 -7.94 8.12
N SER A 470 9.12 -7.30 9.26
CA SER A 470 10.23 -7.64 10.14
C SER A 470 9.74 -7.78 11.57
N TYR A 471 10.45 -8.55 12.38
CA TYR A 471 10.07 -8.87 13.75
C TYR A 471 11.23 -8.64 14.71
N LYS A 472 10.92 -8.01 15.84
CA LYS A 472 11.79 -8.06 17.02
C LYS A 472 11.36 -9.24 17.87
N VAL A 473 12.32 -10.10 18.19
CA VAL A 473 12.06 -11.32 18.95
C VAL A 473 12.91 -11.29 20.21
N LYS A 474 12.31 -11.62 21.35
CA LYS A 474 13.02 -11.79 22.61
C LYS A 474 12.83 -13.21 23.13
N ALA A 475 13.93 -13.89 23.42
CA ALA A 475 13.94 -15.28 23.85
C ALA A 475 14.06 -15.39 25.38
N TYR A 476 13.34 -16.36 25.94
CA TYR A 476 13.37 -16.67 27.37
C TYR A 476 13.52 -18.17 27.57
N ASN A 477 14.29 -18.56 28.58
CA ASN A 477 14.39 -19.94 29.04
C ASN A 477 14.00 -19.99 30.53
N ASN A 478 12.97 -20.77 30.86
CA ASN A 478 12.38 -20.83 32.21
C ASN A 478 11.99 -19.44 32.76
N GLY A 479 11.44 -18.59 31.88
CA GLY A 479 11.01 -17.23 32.22
C GLY A 479 12.13 -16.21 32.44
N ARG A 480 13.40 -16.59 32.27
CA ARG A 480 14.55 -15.68 32.31
C ARG A 480 15.01 -15.35 30.89
N GLU A 481 15.49 -14.13 30.69
CA GLU A 481 16.06 -13.70 29.42
C GLU A 481 17.20 -14.63 29.00
N LEU A 482 17.14 -15.10 27.76
CA LEU A 482 18.13 -16.01 27.21
C LEU A 482 19.19 -15.19 26.49
N SER A 483 20.19 -14.71 27.22
CA SER A 483 21.26 -13.85 26.70
C SER A 483 22.36 -14.64 25.99
N ASN A 484 22.89 -14.10 24.89
CA ASN A 484 24.06 -14.63 24.15
C ASN A 484 24.00 -16.12 23.80
N ALA A 485 22.80 -16.65 23.55
CA ALA A 485 22.59 -18.05 23.18
C ALA A 485 22.29 -18.21 21.69
N SER A 486 22.63 -19.37 21.16
CA SER A 486 22.32 -19.75 19.79
C SER A 486 21.04 -20.58 19.73
N LEU A 487 20.12 -20.21 18.85
CA LEU A 487 18.83 -20.84 18.61
C LEU A 487 18.77 -21.40 17.19
N SER A 488 18.31 -22.63 17.04
CA SER A 488 17.90 -23.17 15.74
C SER A 488 16.41 -22.96 15.53
N ILE A 489 16.05 -22.47 14.35
CA ILE A 489 14.68 -22.21 13.94
C ILE A 489 14.37 -23.01 12.68
N ILE A 490 13.23 -23.68 12.69
CA ILE A 490 12.67 -24.40 11.54
C ILE A 490 11.31 -23.81 11.21
N TYR A 491 11.16 -23.28 10.00
CA TYR A 491 9.89 -22.76 9.52
C TYR A 491 9.60 -23.26 8.10
N LYS A 492 8.34 -23.17 7.69
CA LYS A 492 7.92 -23.49 6.32
C LYS A 492 7.24 -22.27 5.72
N MET A 493 7.76 -21.79 4.59
CA MET A 493 7.06 -20.79 3.77
C MET A 493 6.05 -21.49 2.86
N GLN A 494 4.96 -20.81 2.49
CA GLN A 494 3.84 -21.42 1.73
C GLN A 494 4.28 -22.16 0.46
N ASN A 495 5.34 -21.69 -0.22
CA ASN A 495 5.81 -22.22 -1.51
C ASN A 495 7.21 -22.86 -1.47
N ASN A 496 7.88 -22.91 -0.31
CA ASN A 496 9.22 -23.50 -0.18
C ASN A 496 9.21 -24.77 0.69
N GLY A 497 10.32 -25.49 0.65
CA GLY A 497 10.63 -26.55 1.61
C GLY A 497 10.70 -26.02 3.06
N LYS A 498 10.99 -26.91 3.99
CA LYS A 498 11.33 -26.49 5.36
C LYS A 498 12.67 -25.75 5.31
N GLU A 499 12.69 -24.53 5.81
CA GLU A 499 13.90 -23.73 5.98
C GLU A 499 14.43 -23.95 7.39
N PHE A 500 15.76 -23.92 7.52
CA PHE A 500 16.47 -24.01 8.79
C PHE A 500 17.39 -22.79 8.91
N ALA A 501 17.28 -22.08 10.03
CA ALA A 501 18.13 -20.92 10.33
C ALA A 501 18.67 -21.03 11.75
N THR A 502 19.94 -20.67 11.93
CA THR A 502 20.54 -20.48 13.25
C THR A 502 20.63 -18.99 13.52
N LEU A 503 20.16 -18.55 14.69
CA LEU A 503 20.15 -17.16 15.11
C LEU A 503 20.71 -17.04 16.52
N ASP A 504 21.49 -16.00 16.76
CA ASP A 504 22.08 -15.73 18.07
C ASP A 504 21.34 -14.57 18.74
N THR A 505 21.01 -14.73 20.02
CA THR A 505 20.42 -13.66 20.84
C THR A 505 21.52 -12.71 21.35
N ASP A 506 21.23 -11.43 21.50
CA ASP A 506 22.11 -10.46 22.14
C ASP A 506 22.17 -10.63 23.68
N TYR A 507 22.84 -9.70 24.36
CA TYR A 507 23.01 -9.72 25.82
C TYR A 507 21.69 -9.51 26.60
N GLU A 508 20.65 -8.96 25.97
CA GLU A 508 19.31 -8.79 26.53
C GLU A 508 18.32 -9.88 26.05
N GLY A 509 18.84 -10.87 25.31
CA GLY A 509 18.07 -11.98 24.76
C GLY A 509 17.28 -11.65 23.48
N ASN A 510 17.58 -10.54 22.80
CA ASN A 510 16.89 -10.16 21.57
C ASN A 510 17.58 -10.68 20.31
N PHE A 511 16.80 -10.90 19.26
CA PHE A 511 17.26 -11.01 17.88
C PHE A 511 16.18 -10.48 16.93
N GLU A 512 16.52 -10.35 15.65
CA GLU A 512 15.60 -9.83 14.65
C GLU A 512 15.39 -10.82 13.50
N MET A 513 14.16 -10.87 12.99
CA MET A 513 13.84 -11.54 11.73
C MET A 513 13.44 -10.45 10.72
N ASN A 514 14.33 -10.15 9.79
CA ASN A 514 14.19 -8.98 8.91
C ASN A 514 13.80 -9.37 7.48
N ASN A 515 13.06 -8.47 6.82
CA ASN A 515 12.70 -8.56 5.39
C ASN A 515 11.96 -9.84 4.98
N LEU A 516 11.04 -10.30 5.82
CA LEU A 516 10.22 -11.47 5.50
C LEU A 516 9.13 -11.08 4.48
N PHE A 517 9.01 -11.86 3.41
CA PHE A 517 7.98 -11.70 2.39
C PHE A 517 7.17 -13.00 2.26
N TYR A 518 6.10 -13.10 3.05
CA TYR A 518 5.23 -14.27 3.07
C TYR A 518 3.79 -13.86 3.41
N TYR A 519 2.85 -14.69 2.99
CA TYR A 519 1.42 -14.49 3.22
C TYR A 519 0.89 -15.45 4.28
N GLY A 520 -0.11 -14.99 5.03
CA GLY A 520 -0.78 -15.77 6.06
C GLY A 520 0.13 -16.12 7.24
N PRO A 521 -0.37 -16.91 8.20
CA PRO A 521 0.43 -17.30 9.34
C PRO A 521 1.55 -18.29 8.98
N MET A 522 2.72 -18.11 9.58
CA MET A 522 3.85 -19.04 9.50
C MET A 522 4.08 -19.72 10.85
N ALA A 523 4.09 -21.04 10.82
CA ALA A 523 4.45 -21.90 11.94
C ALA A 523 5.98 -22.02 12.04
N MET A 524 6.53 -21.79 13.22
CA MET A 524 7.96 -21.74 13.48
C MET A 524 8.30 -22.57 14.71
N ASN A 525 9.11 -23.61 14.52
CA ASN A 525 9.66 -24.40 15.61
C ASN A 525 11.03 -23.85 15.99
N TYR A 526 11.35 -23.83 17.29
CA TYR A 526 12.59 -23.24 17.77
C TYR A 526 13.23 -24.07 18.90
N PHE A 527 14.56 -24.19 18.86
CA PHE A 527 15.33 -25.05 19.77
C PHE A 527 16.58 -24.34 20.24
N LEU A 528 16.94 -24.55 21.50
CA LEU A 528 18.21 -24.08 22.04
C LEU A 528 19.35 -24.97 21.53
N ASN A 529 20.38 -24.37 20.96
CA ASN A 529 21.56 -25.11 20.53
C ASN A 529 22.43 -25.48 21.74
N SER A 530 22.98 -26.68 21.74
CA SER A 530 23.90 -27.14 22.78
C SER A 530 25.28 -26.49 22.59
N GLU A 531 25.76 -25.75 23.59
CA GLU A 531 27.18 -25.40 23.67
C GLU A 531 27.99 -26.65 24.09
N ASN A 532 28.96 -27.05 23.26
CA ASN A 532 29.99 -28.05 23.59
C ASN A 532 29.49 -29.48 23.89
N GLY A 533 28.53 -30.00 23.10
CA GLY A 533 28.15 -31.42 23.14
C GLY A 533 27.52 -31.91 24.45
N LYS A 534 27.13 -30.99 25.35
CA LYS A 534 26.34 -31.30 26.54
C LYS A 534 24.86 -31.12 26.22
N SER A 535 24.05 -32.12 26.55
CA SER A 535 22.59 -32.09 26.33
C SER A 535 22.02 -30.74 26.80
N ALA A 536 21.48 -29.95 25.86
CA ALA A 536 20.86 -28.67 26.18
C ALA A 536 19.77 -28.94 27.23
N ASN A 537 19.87 -28.27 28.38
CA ASN A 537 18.86 -28.38 29.42
C ASN A 537 17.64 -27.59 28.93
N ASN A 538 16.75 -28.28 28.22
CA ASN A 538 15.58 -27.69 27.58
C ASN A 538 14.52 -27.40 28.64
N GLY A 539 14.72 -26.29 29.35
CA GLY A 539 13.66 -25.62 30.09
C GLY A 539 12.52 -25.18 29.17
N THR A 540 11.51 -24.53 29.74
CA THR A 540 10.41 -23.94 28.95
C THR A 540 10.96 -22.76 28.17
N LEU A 541 11.31 -22.99 26.91
CA LEU A 541 11.77 -21.97 25.97
C LEU A 541 10.54 -21.25 25.40
N THR A 542 10.54 -19.92 25.44
CA THR A 542 9.45 -19.11 24.88
C THR A 542 9.99 -17.91 24.13
N LEU A 543 9.34 -17.54 23.03
CA LEU A 543 9.65 -16.35 22.26
C LEU A 543 8.54 -15.30 22.40
N SER A 544 8.92 -14.06 22.66
CA SER A 544 8.05 -12.89 22.50
C SER A 544 8.34 -12.25 21.15
N VAL A 545 7.35 -12.21 20.26
CA VAL A 545 7.50 -11.71 18.89
C VAL A 545 6.66 -10.45 18.70
N VAL A 546 7.29 -9.35 18.27
CA VAL A 546 6.64 -8.08 18.02
C VAL A 546 6.94 -7.62 16.59
N PRO A 547 5.92 -7.32 15.76
CA PRO A 547 6.16 -6.80 14.42
C PRO A 547 6.81 -5.42 14.47
N ASN A 548 7.75 -5.18 13.56
CA ASN A 548 8.48 -3.93 13.42
C ASN A 548 7.79 -2.96 12.44
N TYR A 549 6.46 -2.82 12.54
CA TYR A 549 5.70 -1.78 11.85
C TYR A 549 4.78 -1.07 12.84
N LYS A 550 4.45 0.19 12.57
CA LYS A 550 3.55 0.98 13.43
C LYS A 550 2.17 1.06 12.80
N SER A 551 1.15 0.62 13.54
CA SER A 551 -0.25 0.94 13.25
C SER A 551 -0.74 1.99 14.24
N THR A 552 -1.63 2.88 13.80
CA THR A 552 -2.18 3.94 14.66
C THR A 552 -3.70 3.97 14.55
N SER A 553 -4.38 4.12 15.68
CA SER A 553 -5.83 4.35 15.70
C SER A 553 -6.19 5.68 15.06
N TYR A 554 -7.27 5.73 14.30
CA TYR A 554 -7.73 6.95 13.64
C TYR A 554 -8.39 7.91 14.63
N LYS A 555 -7.76 9.07 14.89
CA LYS A 555 -8.23 10.01 15.92
C LYS A 555 -9.23 11.03 15.36
N SER A 556 -9.03 11.45 14.12
CA SER A 556 -9.83 12.45 13.41
C SER A 556 -11.28 12.02 13.21
N LYS A 557 -12.17 12.98 12.98
CA LYS A 557 -13.58 12.68 12.69
C LYS A 557 -13.69 11.96 11.35
N LEU A 558 -14.57 10.96 11.27
CA LEU A 558 -14.90 10.34 9.99
C LEU A 558 -15.56 11.40 9.09
N PRO A 559 -15.35 11.34 7.77
CA PRO A 559 -16.04 12.22 6.83
C PRO A 559 -17.56 12.12 6.99
N ALA A 560 -18.25 13.26 6.88
CA ALA A 560 -19.70 13.28 6.88
C ALA A 560 -20.27 12.53 5.67
N THR A 561 -21.49 12.01 5.80
CA THR A 561 -22.16 11.20 4.79
C THR A 561 -23.36 11.92 4.18
N PRO A 562 -23.59 11.78 2.85
CA PRO A 562 -24.78 12.30 2.20
C PRO A 562 -26.03 11.43 2.41
N TYR A 563 -25.97 10.40 3.26
CA TYR A 563 -27.03 9.41 3.46
C TYR A 563 -27.57 9.41 4.90
N LEU A 564 -28.80 8.95 5.06
CA LEU A 564 -29.41 8.65 6.35
C LEU A 564 -30.14 7.29 6.29
N LEU A 565 -30.61 6.82 7.44
CA LEU A 565 -31.38 5.59 7.57
C LEU A 565 -32.86 5.91 7.81
N GLU A 566 -33.76 5.34 7.01
CA GLU A 566 -35.22 5.47 7.15
C GLU A 566 -35.91 4.11 7.24
N GLU A 567 -37.18 4.06 7.64
CA GLU A 567 -37.96 2.82 7.60
C GLU A 567 -38.19 2.37 6.15
N ILE A 568 -38.17 1.05 5.93
CA ILE A 568 -38.36 0.48 4.59
C ILE A 568 -39.80 0.70 4.12
N THR A 569 -39.96 1.48 3.05
CA THR A 569 -41.24 1.70 2.37
C THR A 569 -41.36 0.91 1.06
N ASN A 570 -40.24 0.66 0.36
CA ASN A 570 -40.19 -0.09 -0.89
C ASN A 570 -39.55 -1.47 -0.72
N LYS A 571 -40.31 -2.55 -0.99
CA LYS A 571 -39.83 -3.94 -0.89
C LYS A 571 -39.05 -4.43 -2.12
N GLU A 572 -39.21 -3.80 -3.28
CA GLU A 572 -38.56 -4.24 -4.53
C GLU A 572 -37.02 -4.15 -4.45
N GLU A 573 -36.49 -3.10 -3.83
CA GLU A 573 -35.04 -2.96 -3.64
C GLU A 573 -34.47 -4.05 -2.73
N VAL A 574 -35.22 -4.42 -1.69
CA VAL A 574 -34.83 -5.49 -0.76
C VAL A 574 -34.81 -6.84 -1.51
N GLU A 575 -35.77 -7.10 -2.39
CA GLU A 575 -35.79 -8.31 -3.23
C GLU A 575 -34.61 -8.35 -4.21
N LYS A 576 -34.25 -7.22 -4.84
CA LYS A 576 -33.06 -7.12 -5.69
C LYS A 576 -31.79 -7.44 -4.90
N GLN A 577 -31.67 -6.92 -3.69
CA GLN A 577 -30.51 -7.17 -2.82
C GLN A 577 -30.45 -8.63 -2.33
N ASN A 578 -31.59 -9.24 -2.02
CA ASN A 578 -31.67 -10.67 -1.70
C ASN A 578 -31.23 -11.54 -2.88
N THR A 579 -31.68 -11.21 -4.09
CA THR A 579 -31.28 -11.89 -5.33
C THR A 579 -29.76 -11.81 -5.52
N TYR A 580 -29.19 -10.61 -5.37
CA TYR A 580 -27.74 -10.41 -5.48
C TYR A 580 -26.98 -11.26 -4.45
N LYS A 581 -27.42 -11.24 -3.19
CA LYS A 581 -26.81 -12.03 -2.10
C LYS A 581 -26.83 -13.53 -2.40
N GLN A 582 -27.91 -14.04 -3.00
CA GLN A 582 -28.02 -15.44 -3.42
C GLN A 582 -27.03 -15.77 -4.55
N ASN A 583 -26.93 -14.90 -5.58
CA ASN A 583 -25.99 -15.09 -6.69
C ASN A 583 -24.55 -15.14 -6.19
N ILE A 584 -24.13 -14.16 -5.38
CA ILE A 584 -22.77 -14.09 -4.85
C ILE A 584 -22.47 -15.30 -3.96
N LYS A 585 -23.44 -15.77 -3.17
CA LYS A 585 -23.28 -17.01 -2.40
C LYS A 585 -23.02 -18.22 -3.31
N ILE A 586 -23.82 -18.40 -4.36
CA ILE A 586 -23.65 -19.49 -5.33
C ILE A 586 -22.27 -19.41 -6.00
N ILE A 587 -21.88 -18.21 -6.44
CA ILE A 587 -20.60 -17.94 -7.08
C ILE A 587 -19.42 -18.28 -6.15
N ASN A 588 -19.44 -17.74 -4.93
CA ASN A 588 -18.37 -17.95 -3.96
C ASN A 588 -18.28 -19.41 -3.50
N ASP A 589 -19.41 -20.06 -3.21
CA ASP A 589 -19.43 -21.45 -2.74
C ASP A 589 -18.86 -22.42 -3.81
N LYS A 590 -19.06 -22.16 -5.10
CA LYS A 590 -18.49 -23.00 -6.18
C LYS A 590 -17.05 -22.63 -6.53
N SER A 591 -16.68 -21.35 -6.57
CA SER A 591 -15.30 -20.91 -6.82
C SER A 591 -14.32 -21.43 -5.75
N ILE A 592 -14.73 -21.46 -4.47
CA ILE A 592 -13.94 -22.02 -3.38
C ILE A 592 -13.73 -23.55 -3.56
N ARG A 593 -14.73 -24.28 -4.05
CA ARG A 593 -14.66 -25.75 -4.25
C ARG A 593 -13.78 -26.15 -5.43
N LEU A 594 -13.70 -25.34 -6.49
CA LEU A 594 -12.85 -25.62 -7.65
C LEU A 594 -11.35 -25.42 -7.36
N LYS A 595 -11.01 -24.58 -6.37
CA LYS A 595 -9.62 -24.39 -5.90
C LYS A 595 -9.16 -25.39 -4.84
N GLU A 596 -10.08 -26.06 -4.17
CA GLU A 596 -9.72 -27.18 -3.31
C GLU A 596 -9.27 -28.35 -4.20
N VAL A 597 -7.97 -28.40 -4.50
CA VAL A 597 -7.34 -29.66 -4.89
C VAL A 597 -7.58 -30.58 -3.71
N VAL A 598 -8.58 -31.44 -3.83
CA VAL A 598 -8.77 -32.56 -2.92
C VAL A 598 -7.52 -33.40 -3.06
N VAL A 599 -6.53 -33.14 -2.22
CA VAL A 599 -5.42 -34.05 -2.00
C VAL A 599 -6.06 -35.24 -1.28
N LYS A 600 -6.68 -36.14 -2.05
CA LYS A 600 -6.83 -37.53 -1.64
C LYS A 600 -5.44 -38.14 -1.67
N ALA A 601 -4.58 -37.70 -0.74
CA ALA A 601 -3.46 -38.51 -0.35
C ALA A 601 -4.08 -39.63 0.47
N ASP A 602 -4.23 -40.80 -0.14
CA ASP A 602 -4.38 -42.03 0.61
C ASP A 602 -3.21 -42.07 1.60
N LYS A 603 -3.53 -42.00 2.88
CA LYS A 603 -2.54 -41.99 3.96
C LYS A 603 -1.87 -43.36 3.97
N LYS A 604 -0.75 -43.48 3.24
CA LYS A 604 0.06 -44.70 3.22
C LYS A 604 0.34 -45.17 4.65
N SER A 605 0.17 -46.47 4.89
CA SER A 605 0.44 -47.08 6.19
C SER A 605 1.94 -46.96 6.53
N LYS A 606 2.29 -47.07 7.82
CA LYS A 606 3.70 -47.05 8.23
C LYS A 606 4.50 -48.19 7.59
N THR A 607 3.87 -49.36 7.47
CA THR A 607 4.42 -50.54 6.78
C THR A 607 4.68 -50.28 5.30
N GLU A 608 3.77 -49.59 4.60
CA GLU A 608 3.98 -49.20 3.19
C GLU A 608 5.16 -48.23 3.03
N LYS A 609 5.30 -47.26 3.93
CA LYS A 609 6.45 -46.33 3.91
C LYS A 609 7.77 -47.04 4.17
N LEU A 610 7.82 -47.89 5.19
CA LEU A 610 8.99 -48.71 5.51
C LEU A 610 9.40 -49.57 4.31
N ASN A 611 8.42 -50.17 3.64
CA ASN A 611 8.63 -50.97 2.44
C ASN A 611 9.17 -50.15 1.27
N GLU A 612 8.67 -48.93 1.06
CA GLU A 612 9.17 -48.02 0.02
C GLU A 612 10.62 -47.59 0.24
N GLU A 613 11.02 -47.40 1.50
CA GLU A 613 12.36 -46.95 1.91
C GLU A 613 13.42 -48.07 1.87
N LEU A 614 13.04 -49.30 2.25
CA LEU A 614 13.98 -50.40 2.39
C LEU A 614 14.11 -51.25 1.13
N SER A 615 13.06 -51.36 0.30
CA SER A 615 13.08 -52.18 -0.92
C SER A 615 13.30 -51.37 -2.21
N GLY A 616 14.04 -51.94 -3.14
CA GLY A 616 14.27 -51.49 -4.50
C GLY A 616 13.27 -52.07 -5.49
N GLY A 617 13.31 -51.60 -6.74
CA GLY A 617 12.26 -51.84 -7.74
C GLY A 617 11.91 -53.31 -8.00
N MET A 618 12.90 -54.21 -8.09
CA MET A 618 12.67 -55.64 -8.36
C MET A 618 11.98 -56.37 -7.19
N PHE A 619 12.09 -55.82 -5.97
CA PHE A 619 11.52 -56.37 -4.76
C PHE A 619 10.21 -55.69 -4.36
N LYS A 620 9.65 -54.77 -5.16
CA LYS A 620 8.31 -54.18 -4.95
C LYS A 620 7.28 -54.90 -5.82
N ASN A 621 6.43 -55.73 -5.23
CA ASN A 621 5.42 -56.49 -5.99
C ASN A 621 4.02 -56.36 -5.39
N ILE A 622 2.98 -56.48 -6.21
CA ILE A 622 1.57 -56.40 -5.80
C ILE A 622 1.12 -57.63 -4.99
N ASN A 623 1.84 -58.76 -5.12
CA ASN A 623 1.53 -60.04 -4.48
C ASN A 623 2.61 -60.46 -3.47
N GLU A 624 3.02 -59.54 -2.61
CA GLU A 624 3.97 -59.79 -1.51
C GLU A 624 3.25 -59.80 -0.15
N THR A 625 3.78 -60.59 0.78
CA THR A 625 3.40 -60.47 2.20
C THR A 625 4.53 -59.76 2.93
N VAL A 626 4.24 -58.60 3.52
CA VAL A 626 5.19 -57.81 4.31
C VAL A 626 4.93 -58.07 5.79
N ILE A 627 5.97 -58.43 6.52
CA ILE A 627 5.98 -58.51 7.99
C ILE A 627 6.87 -57.37 8.49
N ASP A 628 6.26 -56.42 9.19
CA ASP A 628 6.93 -55.25 9.75
C ASP A 628 7.38 -55.54 11.20
N PHE A 629 8.66 -55.32 11.49
CA PHE A 629 9.26 -55.50 12.83
C PHE A 629 9.61 -54.15 13.50
N VAL A 630 9.33 -53.02 12.83
CA VAL A 630 9.58 -51.66 13.33
C VAL A 630 8.28 -51.02 13.82
N ASN A 631 7.21 -51.11 13.03
CA ASN A 631 5.94 -50.45 13.29
C ASN A 631 4.88 -51.38 13.91
N GLU A 632 5.10 -52.70 13.87
CA GLU A 632 4.20 -53.72 14.42
C GLU A 632 4.91 -54.56 15.50
N SER A 633 4.19 -54.92 16.55
CA SER A 633 4.73 -55.76 17.62
C SER A 633 4.69 -57.23 17.19
N GLN A 634 5.85 -57.77 16.84
CA GLN A 634 6.01 -59.19 16.50
C GLN A 634 6.45 -59.98 17.74
N PRO A 635 5.81 -61.13 18.06
CA PRO A 635 6.16 -61.95 19.22
C PRO A 635 7.42 -62.79 18.94
N ILE A 636 8.56 -62.12 18.81
CA ILE A 636 9.86 -62.72 18.46
C ILE A 636 10.66 -63.23 19.67
N GLU A 637 10.19 -62.99 20.90
CA GLU A 637 10.95 -63.27 22.13
C GLU A 637 11.28 -64.75 22.35
N GLY A 638 10.51 -65.68 21.75
CA GLY A 638 10.72 -67.12 21.84
C GLY A 638 11.52 -67.75 20.70
N TYR A 639 12.00 -66.97 19.73
CA TYR A 639 12.65 -67.50 18.52
C TYR A 639 14.12 -67.09 18.47
N THR A 640 15.00 -68.08 18.28
CA THR A 640 16.45 -67.87 18.16
C THR A 640 16.90 -67.57 16.73
N ASN A 641 16.09 -67.93 15.73
CA ASN A 641 16.31 -67.60 14.33
C ASN A 641 15.01 -67.17 13.65
N ILE A 642 15.13 -66.43 12.55
CA ILE A 642 14.00 -65.90 11.80
C ILE A 642 13.18 -66.98 11.07
N MET A 643 13.80 -68.11 10.69
CA MET A 643 13.10 -69.13 9.92
C MET A 643 12.07 -69.91 10.75
N ASP A 644 12.37 -70.19 12.01
CA ASP A 644 11.42 -70.78 12.96
C ASP A 644 10.24 -69.83 13.22
N PHE A 645 10.52 -68.52 13.28
CA PHE A 645 9.48 -67.50 13.41
C PHE A 645 8.55 -67.48 12.19
N LEU A 646 9.11 -67.59 10.98
CA LEU A 646 8.36 -67.55 9.71
C LEU A 646 7.59 -68.84 9.42
N ALA A 647 8.14 -70.02 9.75
CA ALA A 647 7.51 -71.31 9.49
C ALA A 647 6.10 -71.44 10.10
N GLY A 648 5.86 -70.81 11.25
CA GLY A 648 4.56 -70.78 11.91
C GLY A 648 3.57 -69.71 11.39
N ARG A 649 4.01 -68.78 10.54
CA ARG A 649 3.22 -67.59 10.14
C ARG A 649 3.04 -67.44 8.64
N VAL A 650 3.92 -68.05 7.86
CA VAL A 650 3.87 -68.01 6.39
C VAL A 650 3.19 -69.27 5.89
N ALA A 651 1.94 -69.14 5.42
CA ALA A 651 1.19 -70.28 4.91
C ALA A 651 1.92 -71.02 3.78
N GLY A 652 2.21 -72.30 3.99
CA GLY A 652 2.88 -73.19 3.03
C GLY A 652 4.41 -73.14 3.06
N LEU A 653 5.02 -72.37 3.98
CA LEU A 653 6.45 -72.39 4.24
C LEU A 653 6.79 -73.56 5.20
N THR A 654 7.75 -74.38 4.82
CA THR A 654 8.31 -75.46 5.64
C THR A 654 9.83 -75.36 5.61
N VAL A 655 10.50 -75.72 6.70
CA VAL A 655 11.97 -75.75 6.76
C VAL A 655 12.39 -77.20 6.91
N SER A 656 13.14 -77.73 5.93
CA SER A 656 13.63 -79.10 5.92
C SER A 656 15.15 -79.06 5.77
N ASN A 657 15.89 -79.61 6.75
CA ASN A 657 17.36 -79.57 6.81
C ASN A 657 17.93 -78.15 6.63
N GLY A 658 17.33 -77.15 7.28
CA GLY A 658 17.78 -75.74 7.22
C GLY A 658 17.40 -75.00 5.94
N VAL A 659 16.78 -75.66 4.94
CA VAL A 659 16.39 -75.05 3.67
C VAL A 659 14.89 -74.72 3.67
N PRO A 660 14.49 -73.44 3.52
CA PRO A 660 13.09 -73.07 3.41
C PRO A 660 12.49 -73.50 2.07
N LYS A 661 11.32 -74.12 2.11
CA LYS A 661 10.54 -74.57 0.95
C LYS A 661 9.11 -74.04 1.04
N ILE A 662 8.59 -73.52 -0.06
CA ILE A 662 7.17 -73.17 -0.22
C ILE A 662 6.57 -74.14 -1.23
N ARG A 663 5.55 -74.91 -0.81
CA ARG A 663 4.89 -75.93 -1.66
C ARG A 663 5.88 -76.91 -2.35
N ASN A 664 6.82 -77.46 -1.58
CA ASN A 664 7.91 -78.33 -2.05
C ASN A 664 8.96 -77.72 -3.01
N SER A 665 8.84 -76.44 -3.38
CA SER A 665 9.87 -75.71 -4.12
C SER A 665 10.79 -74.95 -3.16
N GLU A 666 12.10 -75.02 -3.40
CA GLU A 666 13.09 -74.24 -2.66
C GLU A 666 12.88 -72.74 -2.83
N VAL A 667 13.08 -71.99 -1.74
CA VAL A 667 12.87 -70.55 -1.68
C VAL A 667 14.21 -69.84 -1.78
N ALA A 668 14.33 -68.88 -2.70
CA ALA A 668 15.51 -68.02 -2.76
C ALA A 668 15.49 -67.01 -1.59
N ILE A 669 16.60 -66.89 -0.87
CA ILE A 669 16.71 -66.00 0.29
C ILE A 669 17.58 -64.80 -0.08
N TYR A 670 17.15 -63.61 0.35
CA TYR A 670 17.87 -62.36 0.15
C TYR A 670 18.02 -61.62 1.49
N TRP A 671 19.20 -61.06 1.73
CA TRP A 671 19.48 -60.14 2.84
C TRP A 671 19.82 -58.77 2.26
N ASN A 672 18.99 -57.75 2.54
CA ASN A 672 19.07 -56.43 1.90
C ASN A 672 19.27 -56.54 0.37
N GLU A 673 18.45 -57.37 -0.27
CA GLU A 673 18.44 -57.63 -1.72
C GLU A 673 19.66 -58.41 -2.28
N MET A 674 20.60 -58.79 -1.42
CA MET A 674 21.70 -59.68 -1.79
C MET A 674 21.33 -61.14 -1.56
N LYS A 675 21.43 -61.97 -2.59
CA LYS A 675 21.12 -63.40 -2.49
C LYS A 675 22.08 -64.09 -1.51
N MET A 676 21.55 -64.93 -0.63
CA MET A 676 22.32 -65.68 0.35
C MET A 676 21.99 -67.18 0.33
N THR A 677 22.88 -68.00 0.90
CA THR A 677 22.67 -69.43 1.10
C THR A 677 21.93 -69.70 2.40
N SER A 678 21.22 -70.83 2.46
CA SER A 678 20.39 -71.21 3.61
C SER A 678 21.18 -71.40 4.92
N ASP A 679 22.45 -71.77 4.84
CA ASP A 679 23.31 -71.98 6.03
C ASP A 679 23.52 -70.68 6.84
N ASN A 680 23.49 -69.52 6.18
CA ASN A 680 23.72 -68.21 6.80
C ASN A 680 22.46 -67.62 7.48
N LEU A 681 21.32 -68.31 7.42
CA LEU A 681 20.07 -67.84 8.04
C LEU A 681 20.01 -68.07 9.55
N THR A 682 20.75 -69.07 10.04
CA THR A 682 20.75 -69.47 11.45
C THR A 682 21.45 -68.46 12.36
N SER A 683 22.27 -67.56 11.79
CA SER A 683 23.00 -66.51 12.50
C SER A 683 22.26 -65.17 12.55
N ILE A 684 21.13 -65.03 11.87
CA ILE A 684 20.34 -63.78 11.85
C ILE A 684 19.41 -63.75 13.06
N ASN A 685 19.66 -62.82 13.97
CA ASN A 685 18.79 -62.56 15.11
C ASN A 685 17.51 -61.83 14.64
N PRO A 686 16.30 -62.32 14.96
CA PRO A 686 15.05 -61.63 14.63
C PRO A 686 14.96 -60.18 15.13
N ARG A 687 15.71 -59.81 16.18
CA ARG A 687 15.72 -58.45 16.75
C ARG A 687 16.35 -57.41 15.81
N ASP A 688 17.25 -57.82 14.93
CA ASP A 688 18.00 -56.94 14.04
C ASP A 688 17.29 -56.71 12.70
N ILE A 689 16.12 -57.32 12.51
CA ILE A 689 15.33 -57.27 11.29
C ILE A 689 14.32 -56.13 11.39
N ALA A 690 14.24 -55.31 10.34
CA ALA A 690 13.24 -54.26 10.18
C ALA A 690 11.99 -54.76 9.45
N MET A 691 12.19 -55.59 8.42
CA MET A 691 11.11 -56.03 7.55
C MET A 691 11.44 -57.38 6.90
N VAL A 692 10.46 -58.26 6.79
CA VAL A 692 10.55 -59.49 5.97
C VAL A 692 9.48 -59.46 4.90
N LYS A 693 9.88 -59.74 3.66
CA LYS A 693 8.99 -59.83 2.51
C LYS A 693 8.96 -61.26 1.98
N ILE A 694 7.77 -61.83 1.83
CA ILE A 694 7.58 -63.16 1.24
C ILE A 694 6.91 -63.03 -0.13
N PHE A 695 7.53 -63.63 -1.13
CA PHE A 695 7.06 -63.71 -2.50
C PHE A 695 6.64 -65.14 -2.82
N LYS A 696 5.40 -65.33 -3.30
CA LYS A 696 4.87 -66.65 -3.70
C LYS A 696 4.59 -66.63 -5.21
N GLY A 697 5.45 -67.27 -6.00
CA GLY A 697 5.30 -67.34 -7.46
C GLY A 697 5.32 -65.99 -8.18
N ALA A 698 6.03 -64.99 -7.65
CA ALA A 698 5.97 -63.61 -8.13
C ALA A 698 7.10 -63.30 -9.12
N GLY A 699 6.76 -63.21 -10.42
CA GLY A 699 7.65 -62.71 -11.47
C GLY A 699 9.02 -63.42 -11.58
N LEU A 700 10.06 -62.67 -11.96
CA LEU A 700 11.44 -63.15 -12.17
C LEU A 700 12.12 -63.68 -10.89
N LEU A 701 11.56 -63.45 -9.69
CA LEU A 701 12.11 -63.89 -8.41
C LEU A 701 11.60 -65.28 -7.96
N GLY A 702 10.48 -65.76 -8.50
CA GLY A 702 9.88 -67.03 -8.09
C GLY A 702 9.39 -67.03 -6.64
N ASN A 703 9.61 -68.12 -5.91
CA ASN A 703 9.39 -68.16 -4.46
C ASN A 703 10.62 -67.58 -3.75
N ALA A 704 10.44 -66.47 -3.04
CA ALA A 704 11.55 -65.79 -2.36
C ALA A 704 11.18 -65.25 -0.98
N ILE A 705 12.17 -65.15 -0.10
CA ILE A 705 12.11 -64.42 1.16
C ILE A 705 13.20 -63.36 1.14
N ALA A 706 12.84 -62.09 1.26
CA ALA A 706 13.78 -60.97 1.40
C ALA A 706 13.70 -60.41 2.82
N ILE A 707 14.85 -60.33 3.49
CA ILE A 707 14.99 -59.89 4.88
C ILE A 707 15.79 -58.59 4.86
N TYR A 708 15.26 -57.56 5.53
CA TYR A 708 15.89 -56.24 5.62
C TYR A 708 16.28 -55.95 7.06
N SER A 709 17.53 -55.52 7.26
CA SER A 709 18.05 -55.16 8.58
C SER A 709 17.60 -53.78 9.02
N LYS A 710 17.47 -53.56 10.32
CA LYS A 710 17.31 -52.22 10.90
C LYS A 710 18.50 -51.33 10.55
N ARG A 711 18.22 -50.13 10.06
CA ARG A 711 19.16 -49.00 9.92
C ARG A 711 19.11 -48.15 11.20
N GLY A 712 20.07 -47.26 11.40
CA GLY A 712 20.11 -46.37 12.58
C GLY A 712 18.87 -45.47 12.74
N SER A 713 18.06 -45.30 11.69
CA SER A 713 16.75 -44.63 11.67
C SER A 713 15.59 -45.48 12.19
N ASP A 714 15.78 -46.79 12.35
CA ASP A 714 14.71 -47.78 12.55
C ASP A 714 14.62 -48.24 14.01
N ALA A 715 15.22 -47.47 14.93
CA ALA A 715 14.97 -47.62 16.35
C ALA A 715 13.47 -47.40 16.60
N PRO A 716 12.83 -48.17 17.51
CA PRO A 716 11.46 -47.89 17.90
C PRO A 716 11.37 -46.42 18.28
N VAL A 717 10.38 -45.70 17.72
CA VAL A 717 10.08 -44.33 18.12
C VAL A 717 9.80 -44.39 19.61
N ASP A 718 10.80 -44.01 20.40
CA ASP A 718 10.70 -44.01 21.83
C ASP A 718 9.64 -42.96 22.17
N ASN A 719 8.47 -43.41 22.64
CA ASN A 719 7.39 -42.55 23.10
C ASN A 719 7.75 -41.85 24.43
N THR A 720 9.05 -41.72 24.75
CA THR A 720 9.52 -40.65 25.62
C THR A 720 8.94 -39.34 25.11
N PRO A 721 8.30 -38.52 25.97
CA PRO A 721 7.74 -37.25 25.55
C PRO A 721 8.85 -36.46 24.85
N MET A 722 8.69 -36.28 23.54
CA MET A 722 9.51 -35.33 22.80
C MET A 722 9.51 -34.03 23.61
N LEU A 723 10.72 -33.50 23.79
CA LEU A 723 11.01 -32.15 24.29
C LEU A 723 9.87 -31.16 23.98
N PRO A 724 9.59 -30.18 24.87
CA PRO A 724 8.47 -29.25 24.71
C PRO A 724 8.41 -28.76 23.28
N ASN A 725 7.24 -28.96 22.65
CA ASN A 725 7.01 -28.66 21.24
C ASN A 725 6.98 -27.13 21.09
N ASN A 726 8.17 -26.53 21.07
CA ASN A 726 8.44 -25.10 21.01
C ASN A 726 8.02 -24.59 19.63
N LEU A 727 6.72 -24.37 19.48
CA LEU A 727 6.07 -23.90 18.27
C LEU A 727 5.44 -22.53 18.53
N ILE A 728 5.71 -21.58 17.64
CA ILE A 728 5.03 -20.28 17.62
C ILE A 728 4.47 -20.02 16.22
N GLN A 729 3.39 -19.27 16.16
CA GLN A 729 2.78 -18.82 14.92
C GLN A 729 2.94 -17.30 14.81
N ILE A 730 3.58 -16.85 13.75
CA ILE A 730 3.78 -15.43 13.44
C ILE A 730 2.99 -15.06 12.18
N GLY A 731 2.39 -13.86 12.16
CA GLY A 731 1.52 -13.45 11.05
C GLY A 731 2.32 -12.95 9.85
N GLY A 732 1.93 -13.30 8.63
CA GLY A 732 2.48 -12.71 7.41
C GLY A 732 1.64 -11.53 6.91
N TYR A 733 1.90 -11.14 5.66
CA TYR A 733 0.99 -10.28 4.91
C TYR A 733 -0.37 -10.96 4.72
N ASN A 734 -1.43 -10.16 4.61
CA ASN A 734 -2.73 -10.66 4.25
C ASN A 734 -2.79 -10.91 2.75
N GLN A 735 -3.19 -12.12 2.36
CA GLN A 735 -3.38 -12.49 0.96
C GLN A 735 -4.72 -11.97 0.46
N SER A 736 -4.73 -11.42 -0.75
CA SER A 736 -5.95 -11.10 -1.47
C SER A 736 -6.74 -12.38 -1.75
N LEU A 737 -8.05 -12.35 -1.53
CA LEU A 737 -8.91 -13.46 -1.92
C LEU A 737 -8.97 -13.49 -3.46
N PRO A 738 -8.98 -14.68 -4.08
CA PRO A 738 -9.15 -14.73 -5.52
C PRO A 738 -10.49 -14.13 -5.90
N TYR A 739 -10.48 -13.39 -7.01
CA TYR A 739 -11.72 -12.97 -7.64
C TYR A 739 -12.20 -14.07 -8.59
N PHE A 740 -13.50 -14.06 -8.81
CA PHE A 740 -14.23 -14.93 -9.71
C PHE A 740 -13.61 -14.99 -11.13
N SER A 741 -13.34 -16.18 -11.65
CA SER A 741 -12.80 -16.38 -13.01
C SER A 741 -13.90 -16.63 -14.06
N ASN A 742 -13.54 -16.56 -15.34
CA ASN A 742 -14.45 -16.92 -16.43
C ASN A 742 -14.77 -18.42 -16.46
N ASP A 743 -13.77 -19.28 -16.21
CA ASP A 743 -13.97 -20.72 -16.09
C ASP A 743 -14.98 -21.06 -14.98
N ASP A 744 -14.91 -20.32 -13.86
CA ASP A 744 -15.90 -20.45 -12.79
C ASP A 744 -17.29 -20.10 -13.33
N TYR A 745 -17.43 -19.02 -14.12
CA TYR A 745 -18.72 -18.59 -14.69
C TYR A 745 -19.36 -19.58 -15.65
N GLU A 746 -18.62 -20.15 -16.59
CA GLU A 746 -19.18 -21.13 -17.53
C GLU A 746 -19.81 -22.32 -16.78
N SER A 747 -19.15 -22.79 -15.73
CA SER A 747 -19.65 -23.87 -14.88
C SER A 747 -20.88 -23.49 -14.03
N LEU A 748 -21.10 -22.19 -13.84
CA LEU A 748 -22.12 -21.59 -12.98
C LEU A 748 -23.32 -21.01 -13.74
N TYR A 749 -23.18 -20.82 -15.05
CA TYR A 749 -24.14 -20.15 -15.92
C TYR A 749 -25.59 -20.63 -15.69
N ASN A 750 -25.79 -21.94 -15.52
CA ASN A 750 -27.11 -22.53 -15.35
C ASN A 750 -27.66 -22.44 -13.91
N ASP A 751 -26.80 -22.24 -12.91
CA ASP A 751 -27.20 -22.23 -11.50
C ASP A 751 -27.55 -20.83 -10.99
N VAL A 752 -27.20 -19.79 -11.74
CA VAL A 752 -27.52 -18.39 -11.41
C VAL A 752 -28.82 -17.99 -12.14
N PRO A 753 -29.98 -17.95 -11.46
CA PRO A 753 -31.27 -17.76 -12.10
C PRO A 753 -31.49 -16.35 -12.68
N ASN A 754 -30.89 -15.32 -12.08
CA ASN A 754 -30.96 -13.94 -12.56
C ASN A 754 -29.64 -13.23 -12.26
N ASP A 755 -28.73 -13.18 -13.23
CA ASP A 755 -27.42 -12.57 -13.08
C ASP A 755 -27.52 -11.04 -13.08
N ILE A 756 -27.27 -10.45 -11.91
CA ILE A 756 -27.23 -9.01 -11.66
C ILE A 756 -25.89 -8.58 -11.07
N ARG A 757 -24.80 -9.28 -11.41
CA ARG A 757 -23.44 -8.88 -11.02
C ARG A 757 -23.16 -7.44 -11.46
N SER A 758 -22.67 -6.63 -10.52
CA SER A 758 -22.26 -5.24 -10.74
C SER A 758 -20.80 -5.11 -11.19
N THR A 759 -20.00 -6.17 -10.99
CA THR A 759 -18.60 -6.25 -11.41
C THR A 759 -18.46 -7.51 -12.24
N LEU A 760 -18.15 -7.34 -13.52
CA LEU A 760 -18.03 -8.43 -14.47
C LEU A 760 -16.60 -8.97 -14.56
N PHE A 761 -15.63 -8.11 -14.29
CA PHE A 761 -14.21 -8.47 -14.33
C PHE A 761 -13.43 -7.68 -13.29
N TRP A 762 -12.50 -8.34 -12.60
CA TRP A 762 -11.54 -7.72 -11.70
C TRP A 762 -10.22 -8.50 -11.77
N ASN A 763 -9.17 -7.85 -12.28
CA ASN A 763 -7.81 -8.37 -12.20
C ASN A 763 -6.87 -7.24 -11.71
N PRO A 764 -6.32 -7.33 -10.49
CA PRO A 764 -5.40 -6.34 -9.96
C PRO A 764 -3.99 -6.43 -10.57
N ASN A 765 -3.64 -7.54 -11.24
CA ASN A 765 -2.31 -7.82 -11.78
C ASN A 765 -2.42 -8.49 -13.16
N LEU A 766 -2.73 -7.68 -14.17
CA LEU A 766 -2.82 -8.03 -15.59
C LEU A 766 -1.49 -7.69 -16.29
N TYR A 767 -0.65 -8.70 -16.46
CA TYR A 767 0.65 -8.54 -17.11
C TYR A 767 0.52 -8.40 -18.64
N THR A 768 1.15 -7.35 -19.20
CA THR A 768 1.22 -7.11 -20.64
C THR A 768 2.67 -7.12 -21.11
N ALA A 769 2.99 -8.02 -22.03
CA ALA A 769 4.29 -8.09 -22.68
C ALA A 769 4.45 -6.94 -23.71
N PRO A 770 5.69 -6.50 -24.00
CA PRO A 770 5.94 -5.36 -24.89
C PRO A 770 5.31 -5.52 -26.29
N GLY A 771 4.36 -4.64 -26.62
CA GLY A 771 3.72 -4.58 -27.94
C GLY A 771 2.76 -5.74 -28.26
N GLU A 772 2.54 -6.66 -27.32
CA GLU A 772 1.61 -7.78 -27.45
C GLU A 772 0.21 -7.39 -26.95
N ASN A 773 -0.80 -8.12 -27.43
CA ASN A 773 -2.15 -7.97 -26.91
C ASN A 773 -2.31 -8.83 -25.66
N THR A 774 -2.80 -8.23 -24.58
CA THR A 774 -3.32 -8.95 -23.43
C THR A 774 -4.84 -8.94 -23.49
N GLU A 775 -5.45 -10.11 -23.37
CA GLU A 775 -6.90 -10.29 -23.47
C GLU A 775 -7.55 -10.18 -22.08
N ILE A 776 -8.63 -9.38 -22.03
CA ILE A 776 -9.58 -9.31 -20.94
C ILE A 776 -10.87 -9.93 -21.45
N GLU A 777 -11.21 -11.08 -20.91
CA GLU A 777 -12.44 -11.78 -21.25
C GLU A 777 -13.45 -11.62 -20.11
N TYR A 778 -14.72 -11.41 -20.43
CA TYR A 778 -15.79 -11.33 -19.43
C TYR A 778 -17.15 -11.71 -20.02
N PHE A 779 -18.02 -12.25 -19.18
CA PHE A 779 -19.42 -12.50 -19.54
C PHE A 779 -20.31 -11.36 -19.09
N ASN A 780 -21.21 -10.93 -19.99
CA ASN A 780 -22.31 -10.03 -19.66
C ASN A 780 -23.18 -10.62 -18.52
N ASN A 781 -23.86 -9.76 -17.75
CA ASN A 781 -24.96 -10.19 -16.88
C ASN A 781 -26.29 -10.26 -17.69
N ASP A 782 -27.44 -10.41 -17.03
CA ASP A 782 -28.74 -10.48 -17.72
C ASP A 782 -29.22 -9.15 -18.32
N LYS A 783 -28.62 -8.03 -17.92
CA LYS A 783 -28.95 -6.67 -18.36
C LYS A 783 -27.69 -5.90 -18.79
N PRO A 784 -27.06 -6.27 -19.91
CA PRO A 784 -25.81 -5.67 -20.37
C PRO A 784 -25.98 -4.24 -20.89
N LYS A 785 -25.80 -3.26 -20.01
CA LYS A 785 -25.91 -1.84 -20.34
C LYS A 785 -24.93 -1.01 -19.52
N ASP A 786 -24.36 0.02 -20.15
CA ASP A 786 -23.62 1.11 -19.49
C ASP A 786 -22.49 0.60 -18.57
N TYR A 787 -21.64 -0.30 -19.06
CA TYR A 787 -20.47 -0.71 -18.30
C TYR A 787 -19.31 0.28 -18.45
N GLN A 788 -18.42 0.31 -17.47
CA GLN A 788 -17.18 1.08 -17.50
C GLN A 788 -15.99 0.14 -17.39
N LEU A 789 -15.04 0.29 -18.32
CA LEU A 789 -13.69 -0.26 -18.22
C LEU A 789 -12.79 0.77 -17.57
N THR A 790 -12.05 0.36 -16.53
CA THR A 790 -10.92 1.13 -16.00
C THR A 790 -9.68 0.26 -16.10
N VAL A 791 -8.63 0.76 -16.76
CA VAL A 791 -7.30 0.15 -16.86
C VAL A 791 -6.27 1.12 -16.30
N ILE A 792 -5.47 0.67 -15.34
CA ILE A 792 -4.47 1.49 -14.65
C ILE A 792 -3.13 0.75 -14.62
N GLY A 793 -2.06 1.41 -15.03
CA GLY A 793 -0.70 0.93 -14.83
C GLY A 793 0.29 2.08 -14.71
N PHE A 794 1.55 1.77 -14.45
CA PHE A 794 2.65 2.73 -14.47
C PHE A 794 3.76 2.21 -15.38
N ASP A 795 4.27 3.06 -16.27
CA ASP A 795 5.42 2.72 -17.11
C ASP A 795 6.72 2.64 -16.28
N GLU A 796 7.82 2.16 -16.86
CA GLU A 796 9.11 2.02 -16.16
C GLU A 796 9.63 3.34 -15.56
N LYS A 797 9.19 4.49 -16.08
CA LYS A 797 9.56 5.83 -15.60
C LYS A 797 8.63 6.33 -14.49
N GLY A 798 7.63 5.54 -14.11
CA GLY A 798 6.62 5.87 -13.13
C GLY A 798 5.55 6.84 -13.64
N ASN A 799 5.36 6.97 -14.95
CA ASN A 799 4.25 7.73 -15.50
C ASN A 799 2.98 6.87 -15.53
N PRO A 800 1.82 7.42 -15.16
CA PRO A 800 0.57 6.69 -15.25
C PRO A 800 0.21 6.38 -16.70
N VAL A 801 -0.18 5.14 -16.93
CA VAL A 801 -0.84 4.66 -18.14
C VAL A 801 -2.28 4.37 -17.75
N TYR A 802 -3.22 5.14 -18.29
CA TYR A 802 -4.60 5.18 -17.80
C TYR A 802 -5.60 5.13 -18.94
N TYR A 803 -6.61 4.28 -18.80
CA TYR A 803 -7.81 4.29 -19.61
C TYR A 803 -9.04 4.18 -18.73
N GLU A 804 -10.04 4.99 -19.02
CA GLU A 804 -11.38 4.83 -18.46
C GLU A 804 -12.40 5.18 -19.53
N GLY A 805 -13.31 4.26 -19.82
CA GLY A 805 -14.23 4.38 -20.94
C GLY A 805 -15.46 3.50 -20.79
N ARG A 806 -16.52 3.87 -21.51
CA ARG A 806 -17.75 3.07 -21.56
C ARG A 806 -17.56 1.85 -22.46
N ILE A 807 -18.18 0.74 -22.07
CA ILE A 807 -18.32 -0.46 -22.87
C ILE A 807 -19.82 -0.74 -23.03
N ASN A 808 -20.24 -0.95 -24.29
CA ASN A 808 -21.61 -1.25 -24.71
C ASN A 808 -22.64 -0.12 -24.53
#